data_AF-A0A848UGX4-F1
#
_entry.id   AF-A0A848UGX4-F1
#
_cell.length_a   1.000
_cell.length_b   1.000
_cell.length_c   1.000
_cell.angle_alpha   90.00
_cell.angle_beta   90.00
_cell.angle_gamma   90.00
#
_symmetry.space_group_name_H-M   'P 1'
#
loop_
_entity.id
_entity.type
_entity.pdbx_description
1 polymer ?
#
loop_
_entity_poly.entity_id
_entity_poly.type
_entity_poly.pdbx_seq_one_letter_code
_entity_poly.pdbx_strand_id
1 'polypeptide(L)'
;MSTVPRQVRRRRRVAASVALAVAAAGATSIVSDTGHAGVAGPETVQILSFNDYHGHVEAGTAGSIDGSFGGPAAGGGEFLSAKLTELRDASTADNQYTVAAGDLIGGSPFFSGLFHDEPSVETLNEMGLDFSGVGNHEFDEGVMELIRMQTGGCHPVDGCFFTDYDPDTLGDQEFGGADFQWLAANVTEDAPDGVDDFEDSIPDYTIETTSGGKKIAFIGMTLEATDTLVAASGIVGFTFEDEIEAAEDAVTAIKTEDPTVEAIVLMLHEGGIPDPFAINGCVGVSGPVVDIALGLDPEIDAVITGHTHQPYTCEFDDPDGNPRPVVSAWEFGKVVTEMNLELLPNGEVDRDSITTVNHEVLQSELTADPAITAILDKWAPLAEAIGNEEVGTITETITRGGDPSGSDRGVESAAGNLVADAQLAATSGLGADIALMNPGGLRSDLEFPESDAGEGDGVVTFGEAFTFQPFNNTMFVLPMTGAQITSVLEEQCQPGGSSRPVLHLGVSDGFTYDLAITTQAGVCTGVEVSNIELDGLPISMTETYQVAVNNFLADGGDNFDTFAEVDPVDRIPGPQDIDALIDYFDANSPVAPPPTDRVNETPTVLPSPIDGVTPARLLETRTGPDDKTVDGLFEGIGKVAPGGTVELTVADRGGVPSDADAVVLNIGAIQPSAAGFLTVWPCTDPRPLASNVNFLAFDIVSNAVLAQLSDDGTVCIYSSAETDLIADVNSVVPDDGSPRPVTPSRLLETRNGPDDKTVDGLFEGSGPLAGGSEIELLVAGRDGVPFTAEAVMLNVGAVLPADNGFFTVYPCGEDRPLASSVNYFAGDLVSNGVLAKLGVAGTVCIYTSATTDVIADVNAFVPAGGSPTALTPARLLETRTGPDDETVDGLFEGAGRVAADTTVELQVTGRGGVPDDADTVVLNLGSVLAGDAGFLTVHPCDEKRPLASNVNYLGADIVSNSVIAKVGGDGKVCIYTKAETDLIADVTATSSPPVPHRE
;
A
#
# COMPACT_ATOMS: atom_id res chain seq x y z
N MET A 1 50.56 -80.66 -16.88
CA MET A 1 52.00 -80.41 -16.63
C MET A 1 52.05 -79.42 -15.47
N SER A 2 52.62 -79.75 -14.31
CA SER A 2 54.06 -79.70 -13.97
C SER A 2 54.59 -78.25 -13.91
N THR A 3 55.23 -77.76 -12.82
CA THR A 3 55.49 -78.35 -11.49
C THR A 3 55.92 -77.26 -10.48
N VAL A 4 55.69 -77.45 -9.17
CA VAL A 4 56.14 -76.55 -8.09
C VAL A 4 57.44 -77.04 -7.44
N PRO A 5 58.37 -76.15 -7.04
CA PRO A 5 58.89 -76.12 -5.65
C PRO A 5 58.88 -74.68 -5.05
N ARG A 6 58.56 -74.40 -3.78
CA ARG A 6 59.16 -74.84 -2.48
C ARG A 6 60.61 -74.34 -2.30
N GLN A 7 61.08 -73.88 -1.12
CA GLN A 7 60.58 -73.95 0.28
C GLN A 7 61.25 -72.80 1.11
N VAL A 8 60.80 -72.41 2.32
CA VAL A 8 61.20 -72.92 3.66
C VAL A 8 60.41 -72.04 4.68
N ARG A 9 59.44 -72.52 5.49
CA ARG A 9 59.55 -73.19 6.82
C ARG A 9 60.25 -72.31 7.90
N ARG A 10 59.86 -72.19 9.18
CA ARG A 10 59.01 -72.95 10.15
C ARG A 10 58.96 -72.11 11.48
N ARG A 11 58.20 -72.34 12.58
CA ARG A 11 57.66 -73.56 13.22
C ARG A 11 56.71 -73.25 14.44
N ARG A 12 55.52 -73.90 14.51
CA ARG A 12 54.85 -74.48 15.74
C ARG A 12 54.35 -73.54 16.87
N ARG A 13 53.40 -73.89 17.76
CA ARG A 13 52.50 -75.06 18.09
C ARG A 13 51.39 -74.52 19.07
N VAL A 14 50.26 -75.14 19.48
CA VAL A 14 49.42 -76.36 19.23
C VAL A 14 48.05 -76.07 19.93
N ALA A 15 46.93 -76.83 19.91
CA ALA A 15 46.62 -78.23 19.61
C ALA A 15 45.17 -78.42 19.10
N ALA A 16 44.84 -79.65 18.66
CA ALA A 16 43.47 -80.14 18.50
C ALA A 16 43.02 -80.87 19.78
N SER A 17 41.75 -81.24 19.97
CA SER A 17 41.19 -82.51 19.42
C SER A 17 39.66 -82.59 19.58
N VAL A 18 39.03 -83.41 18.74
CA VAL A 18 37.60 -83.75 18.77
C VAL A 18 37.23 -84.62 19.98
N ALA A 19 36.05 -84.39 20.55
CA ALA A 19 35.31 -85.39 21.34
C ALA A 19 33.80 -85.24 21.10
N LEU A 20 33.10 -86.35 20.85
CA LEU A 20 31.64 -86.41 20.74
C LEU A 20 31.12 -87.28 21.87
N ALA A 21 30.28 -86.73 22.76
CA ALA A 21 29.67 -87.45 23.87
C ALA A 21 28.29 -86.89 24.20
N VAL A 22 27.29 -87.76 24.34
CA VAL A 22 25.90 -87.39 24.64
C VAL A 22 25.60 -87.69 26.11
N ALA A 23 25.23 -86.66 26.89
CA ALA A 23 24.61 -86.81 28.21
C ALA A 23 23.73 -85.60 28.53
N ALA A 24 22.52 -85.85 29.02
CA ALA A 24 21.41 -84.91 29.11
C ALA A 24 21.50 -83.85 30.25
N ALA A 25 20.56 -82.89 30.16
CA ALA A 25 19.98 -82.10 31.26
C ALA A 25 20.76 -80.91 31.83
N GLY A 26 20.66 -79.77 31.13
CA GLY A 26 20.68 -78.42 31.69
C GLY A 26 19.66 -77.57 30.93
N ALA A 27 18.75 -76.87 31.61
CA ALA A 27 17.66 -76.15 30.93
C ALA A 27 18.20 -74.88 30.24
N THR A 28 18.01 -74.80 28.92
CA THR A 28 18.23 -73.60 28.11
C THR A 28 16.89 -73.17 27.52
N SER A 29 16.49 -71.93 27.80
CA SER A 29 15.34 -71.30 27.17
C SER A 29 15.61 -71.13 25.67
N ILE A 30 14.67 -71.52 24.82
CA ILE A 30 14.66 -71.05 23.44
C ILE A 30 14.04 -69.66 23.46
N VAL A 31 14.81 -68.65 23.08
CA VAL A 31 14.29 -67.36 22.60
C VAL A 31 14.68 -67.28 21.13
N SER A 32 13.72 -66.90 20.29
CA SER A 32 13.91 -66.77 18.85
C SER A 32 14.93 -65.67 18.55
N ASP A 33 15.79 -65.91 17.57
CA ASP A 33 16.58 -64.84 16.95
C ASP A 33 15.65 -64.05 16.02
N THR A 34 14.96 -63.05 16.58
CA THR A 34 14.28 -62.01 15.81
C THR A 34 15.25 -60.86 15.66
N GLY A 35 15.89 -60.79 14.49
CA GLY A 35 16.78 -59.69 14.13
C GLY A 35 16.05 -58.37 14.37
N HIS A 36 16.61 -57.54 15.25
CA HIS A 36 16.12 -56.18 15.40
C HIS A 36 16.58 -55.45 14.14
N ALA A 37 15.62 -54.97 13.34
CA ALA A 37 15.90 -53.81 12.51
C ALA A 37 16.40 -52.70 13.44
N GLY A 38 17.44 -51.99 13.04
CA GLY A 38 17.74 -50.73 13.69
C GLY A 38 16.54 -49.82 13.48
N VAL A 39 16.09 -49.14 14.54
CA VAL A 39 15.31 -47.92 14.34
C VAL A 39 16.27 -46.95 13.65
N ALA A 40 15.83 -46.34 12.54
CA ALA A 40 16.62 -45.31 11.88
C ALA A 40 16.89 -44.16 12.86
N GLY A 41 17.99 -43.43 12.64
CA GLY A 41 18.18 -42.15 13.32
C GLY A 41 17.22 -41.09 12.76
N PRO A 42 17.31 -39.85 13.27
CA PRO A 42 16.98 -38.72 12.41
C PRO A 42 17.92 -38.72 11.17
N GLU A 43 17.51 -38.01 10.14
CA GLU A 43 18.20 -37.93 8.85
C GLU A 43 18.28 -36.47 8.43
N THR A 44 19.50 -35.93 8.40
CA THR A 44 19.76 -34.57 7.94
C THR A 44 19.51 -34.46 6.43
N VAL A 45 18.81 -33.42 6.02
CA VAL A 45 18.70 -32.96 4.63
C VAL A 45 19.27 -31.55 4.57
N GLN A 46 20.28 -31.33 3.74
CA GLN A 46 20.79 -30.00 3.45
C GLN A 46 19.96 -29.38 2.31
N ILE A 47 19.58 -28.13 2.46
CA ILE A 47 18.99 -27.30 1.41
C ILE A 47 19.88 -26.07 1.28
N LEU A 48 20.41 -25.83 0.08
CA LEU A 48 21.12 -24.60 -0.26
C LEU A 48 20.19 -23.74 -1.11
N SER A 49 20.02 -22.47 -0.76
CA SER A 49 19.09 -21.60 -1.51
C SER A 49 19.57 -20.19 -1.78
N PHE A 50 19.06 -19.64 -2.88
CA PHE A 50 19.24 -18.27 -3.33
C PHE A 50 17.97 -17.77 -4.06
N ASN A 51 17.96 -16.50 -4.42
CA ASN A 51 16.80 -15.77 -4.98
C ASN A 51 17.32 -14.52 -5.69
N ASP A 52 16.50 -13.89 -6.52
CA ASP A 52 16.75 -12.57 -7.14
C ASP A 52 18.11 -12.52 -7.88
N TYR A 53 18.46 -13.61 -8.59
CA TYR A 53 19.74 -13.77 -9.29
C TYR A 53 19.81 -12.93 -10.58
N HIS A 54 18.68 -12.59 -11.21
CA HIS A 54 18.56 -11.69 -12.37
C HIS A 54 19.64 -11.90 -13.44
N GLY A 55 19.93 -13.15 -13.80
CA GLY A 55 20.95 -13.47 -14.79
C GLY A 55 22.36 -12.91 -14.55
N HIS A 56 22.75 -12.61 -13.30
CA HIS A 56 24.08 -12.07 -12.94
C HIS A 56 25.20 -13.13 -13.05
N VAL A 57 25.41 -13.65 -14.26
CA VAL A 57 26.40 -14.68 -14.57
C VAL A 57 27.84 -14.15 -14.52
N GLU A 58 28.06 -12.89 -14.91
CA GLU A 58 29.37 -12.24 -14.92
C GLU A 58 29.76 -11.65 -13.56
N ALA A 59 30.98 -11.95 -13.11
CA ALA A 59 31.51 -11.53 -11.81
C ALA A 59 31.55 -10.00 -11.57
N GLY A 60 31.56 -9.17 -12.62
CA GLY A 60 31.54 -7.71 -12.48
C GLY A 60 30.16 -7.14 -12.12
N THR A 61 29.08 -7.80 -12.54
CA THR A 61 27.73 -7.22 -12.54
C THR A 61 27.06 -7.20 -11.16
N ALA A 62 27.36 -8.18 -10.30
CA ALA A 62 26.71 -8.33 -8.99
C ALA A 62 27.15 -7.26 -7.95
N GLY A 63 28.30 -6.62 -8.12
CA GLY A 63 28.78 -5.58 -7.20
C GLY A 63 29.31 -6.12 -5.86
N SER A 64 28.90 -5.51 -4.73
CA SER A 64 29.50 -5.75 -3.40
C SER A 64 28.54 -6.34 -2.36
N ILE A 65 29.14 -6.98 -1.35
CA ILE A 65 28.49 -7.61 -0.18
C ILE A 65 28.00 -6.60 0.88
N ASP A 66 28.09 -5.31 0.61
CA ASP A 66 27.57 -4.25 1.49
C ASP A 66 26.80 -3.16 0.71
N GLY A 67 26.52 -3.41 -0.58
CA GLY A 67 25.93 -2.44 -1.51
C GLY A 67 26.80 -1.19 -1.77
N SER A 68 27.97 -1.07 -1.13
CA SER A 68 28.78 0.14 -1.21
C SER A 68 29.73 0.13 -2.40
N PHE A 69 29.88 1.30 -3.03
CA PHE A 69 30.82 1.52 -4.12
C PHE A 69 32.26 1.25 -3.66
N GLY A 70 32.90 0.25 -4.26
CA GLY A 70 34.26 -0.20 -3.88
C GLY A 70 34.32 -1.08 -2.62
N GLY A 71 33.17 -1.60 -2.16
CA GLY A 71 33.09 -2.65 -1.13
C GLY A 71 33.66 -4.00 -1.61
N PRO A 72 33.64 -5.05 -0.76
CA PRO A 72 34.12 -6.38 -1.15
C PRO A 72 33.22 -7.02 -2.21
N ALA A 73 33.79 -7.35 -3.38
CA ALA A 73 33.05 -7.94 -4.49
C ALA A 73 32.50 -9.34 -4.14
N ALA A 74 31.24 -9.58 -4.50
CA ALA A 74 30.51 -10.81 -4.21
C ALA A 74 29.54 -11.19 -5.34
N GLY A 75 29.16 -12.47 -5.40
CA GLY A 75 28.28 -13.00 -6.45
C GLY A 75 28.98 -13.17 -7.80
N GLY A 76 28.18 -13.33 -8.85
CA GLY A 76 28.62 -13.83 -10.15
C GLY A 76 28.58 -15.37 -10.22
N GLY A 77 28.07 -15.93 -11.30
CA GLY A 77 27.81 -17.38 -11.45
C GLY A 77 29.02 -18.29 -11.17
N GLU A 78 30.22 -17.89 -11.60
CA GLU A 78 31.47 -18.63 -11.33
C GLU A 78 31.76 -18.81 -9.83
N PHE A 79 31.36 -17.83 -9.02
CA PHE A 79 31.61 -17.80 -7.58
C PHE A 79 30.43 -18.38 -6.79
N LEU A 80 29.20 -18.20 -7.28
CA LEU A 80 28.01 -18.88 -6.75
C LEU A 80 28.15 -20.40 -6.85
N SER A 81 28.49 -20.95 -8.02
CA SER A 81 28.77 -22.40 -8.19
C SER A 81 29.90 -22.89 -7.29
N ALA A 82 30.96 -22.09 -7.13
CA ALA A 82 32.07 -22.41 -6.24
C ALA A 82 31.66 -22.45 -4.75
N LYS A 83 30.79 -21.53 -4.29
CA LYS A 83 30.26 -21.54 -2.92
C LYS A 83 29.26 -22.67 -2.69
N LEU A 84 28.34 -22.91 -3.63
CA LEU A 84 27.42 -24.05 -3.58
C LEU A 84 28.20 -25.36 -3.46
N THR A 85 29.23 -25.54 -4.28
CA THR A 85 30.12 -26.70 -4.22
C THR A 85 30.87 -26.79 -2.89
N GLU A 86 31.40 -25.69 -2.34
CA GLU A 86 32.04 -25.65 -1.02
C GLU A 86 31.11 -26.13 0.11
N LEU A 87 29.84 -25.69 0.10
CA LEU A 87 28.84 -26.05 1.11
C LEU A 87 28.36 -27.50 0.98
N ARG A 88 28.18 -28.00 -0.26
CA ARG A 88 27.89 -29.42 -0.56
C ARG A 88 29.02 -30.35 -0.08
N ASP A 89 30.29 -30.01 -0.37
CA ASP A 89 31.48 -30.79 0.04
C ASP A 89 31.78 -30.70 1.55
N ALA A 90 31.30 -29.65 2.23
CA ALA A 90 31.47 -29.45 3.68
C ALA A 90 30.46 -30.22 4.53
N SER A 91 29.27 -30.49 3.98
CA SER A 91 28.16 -31.13 4.68
C SER A 91 28.38 -32.62 4.97
N THR A 92 27.57 -33.17 5.87
CA THR A 92 27.49 -34.61 6.14
C THR A 92 26.08 -35.20 5.94
N ALA A 93 25.16 -34.44 5.33
CA ALA A 93 23.86 -34.95 4.92
C ALA A 93 24.01 -35.94 3.75
N ASP A 94 23.31 -37.08 3.82
CA ASP A 94 23.27 -38.06 2.71
C ASP A 94 22.31 -37.59 1.58
N ASN A 95 21.56 -36.50 1.80
CA ASN A 95 20.67 -35.85 0.83
C ASN A 95 20.96 -34.34 0.86
N GLN A 96 21.13 -33.74 -0.32
CA GLN A 96 21.42 -32.32 -0.50
C GLN A 96 20.58 -31.83 -1.68
N TYR A 97 19.86 -30.73 -1.51
CA TYR A 97 19.10 -30.06 -2.55
C TYR A 97 19.61 -28.63 -2.71
N THR A 98 19.58 -28.12 -3.94
CA THR A 98 19.81 -26.71 -4.25
C THR A 98 18.55 -26.16 -4.88
N VAL A 99 17.95 -25.15 -4.26
CA VAL A 99 16.66 -24.59 -4.70
C VAL A 99 16.71 -23.08 -4.76
N ALA A 100 15.75 -22.47 -5.45
CA ALA A 100 15.62 -21.02 -5.45
C ALA A 100 14.17 -20.53 -5.36
N ALA A 101 14.01 -19.25 -5.05
CA ALA A 101 12.71 -18.58 -4.88
C ALA A 101 12.62 -17.35 -5.81
N GLY A 102 12.50 -17.62 -7.12
CA GLY A 102 12.18 -16.64 -8.16
C GLY A 102 13.28 -15.66 -8.56
N ASP A 103 13.00 -14.96 -9.65
CA ASP A 103 13.78 -13.92 -10.31
C ASP A 103 15.22 -14.35 -10.60
N LEU A 104 15.37 -15.50 -11.27
CA LEU A 104 16.66 -15.98 -11.76
C LEU A 104 16.96 -15.47 -13.17
N ILE A 105 15.91 -15.12 -13.91
CA ILE A 105 15.94 -14.48 -15.23
C ILE A 105 15.11 -13.18 -15.19
N GLY A 106 15.13 -12.40 -16.27
CA GLY A 106 14.39 -11.15 -16.36
C GLY A 106 15.01 -10.01 -15.51
N GLY A 107 14.78 -8.76 -15.94
CA GLY A 107 15.47 -7.58 -15.41
C GLY A 107 17.02 -7.63 -15.49
N SER A 108 17.57 -8.55 -16.28
CA SER A 108 18.96 -9.03 -16.25
C SER A 108 19.99 -8.07 -16.89
N PRO A 109 21.29 -8.14 -16.49
CA PRO A 109 22.38 -7.46 -17.19
C PRO A 109 22.50 -7.86 -18.66
N PHE A 110 23.09 -6.97 -19.46
CA PHE A 110 23.24 -7.12 -20.90
C PHE A 110 23.75 -8.49 -21.38
N PHE A 111 24.73 -9.09 -20.71
CA PHE A 111 25.31 -10.38 -21.12
C PHE A 111 24.26 -11.50 -21.22
N SER A 112 23.23 -11.46 -20.37
CA SER A 112 22.19 -12.49 -20.30
C SER A 112 20.90 -12.04 -20.97
N GLY A 113 20.47 -10.79 -20.72
CA GLY A 113 19.26 -10.21 -21.31
C GLY A 113 19.30 -10.10 -22.84
N LEU A 114 20.48 -9.87 -23.44
CA LEU A 114 20.65 -9.88 -24.91
C LEU A 114 20.28 -11.23 -25.56
N PHE A 115 20.30 -12.32 -24.79
CA PHE A 115 20.08 -13.68 -25.26
C PHE A 115 18.87 -14.35 -24.59
N HIS A 116 17.90 -13.57 -24.12
CA HIS A 116 16.69 -14.05 -23.45
C HIS A 116 17.02 -15.00 -22.29
N ASP A 117 18.05 -14.66 -21.51
CA ASP A 117 18.56 -15.44 -20.36
C ASP A 117 18.96 -16.92 -20.64
N GLU A 118 19.12 -17.32 -21.91
CA GLU A 118 19.73 -18.61 -22.28
C GLU A 118 21.09 -18.86 -21.58
N PRO A 119 22.01 -17.86 -21.41
CA PRO A 119 23.24 -18.05 -20.65
C PRO A 119 22.98 -18.30 -19.16
N SER A 120 21.97 -17.65 -18.58
CA SER A 120 21.62 -17.77 -17.17
C SER A 120 21.16 -19.17 -16.85
N VAL A 121 20.19 -19.71 -17.61
CA VAL A 121 19.73 -21.10 -17.47
C VAL A 121 20.86 -22.10 -17.68
N GLU A 122 21.75 -21.88 -18.65
CA GLU A 122 22.94 -22.73 -18.81
C GLU A 122 23.85 -22.73 -17.56
N THR A 123 24.05 -21.58 -16.89
CA THR A 123 24.81 -21.54 -15.63
C THR A 123 24.08 -22.19 -14.46
N LEU A 124 22.75 -22.08 -14.39
CA LEU A 124 21.91 -22.68 -13.35
C LEU A 124 21.90 -24.22 -13.46
N ASN A 125 21.87 -24.75 -14.69
CA ASN A 125 22.03 -26.18 -14.96
C ASN A 125 23.41 -26.70 -14.51
N GLU A 126 24.52 -26.06 -14.93
CA GLU A 126 25.88 -26.54 -14.61
C GLU A 126 26.21 -26.39 -13.11
N MET A 127 25.72 -25.35 -12.42
CA MET A 127 25.88 -25.26 -10.95
C MET A 127 25.00 -26.27 -10.19
N GLY A 128 24.10 -26.98 -10.87
CA GLY A 128 23.23 -28.02 -10.29
C GLY A 128 22.17 -27.43 -9.36
N LEU A 129 21.34 -26.52 -9.87
CA LEU A 129 20.03 -26.23 -9.30
C LEU A 129 19.13 -27.48 -9.46
N ASP A 130 18.29 -27.79 -8.48
CA ASP A 130 17.30 -28.88 -8.57
C ASP A 130 15.91 -28.31 -8.93
N PHE A 131 15.46 -27.29 -8.18
CA PHE A 131 14.11 -26.71 -8.28
C PHE A 131 14.13 -25.18 -8.12
N SER A 132 13.19 -24.45 -8.72
CA SER A 132 12.94 -23.04 -8.37
C SER A 132 11.45 -22.73 -8.32
N GLY A 133 11.02 -21.93 -7.34
CA GLY A 133 9.78 -21.17 -7.51
C GLY A 133 9.97 -20.12 -8.60
N VAL A 134 8.91 -19.78 -9.33
CA VAL A 134 8.89 -18.62 -10.23
C VAL A 134 8.70 -17.33 -9.43
N GLY A 135 9.33 -16.25 -9.86
CA GLY A 135 9.08 -14.89 -9.42
C GLY A 135 8.38 -14.06 -10.49
N ASN A 136 8.33 -12.74 -10.31
CA ASN A 136 7.69 -11.85 -11.27
C ASN A 136 8.50 -11.71 -12.57
N HIS A 137 9.83 -11.58 -12.50
CA HIS A 137 10.65 -11.31 -13.68
C HIS A 137 10.81 -12.54 -14.60
N GLU A 138 10.46 -13.75 -14.13
CA GLU A 138 10.23 -14.92 -15.00
C GLU A 138 9.09 -14.71 -16.03
N PHE A 139 8.20 -13.73 -15.82
CA PHE A 139 7.11 -13.38 -16.73
C PHE A 139 7.38 -12.13 -17.59
N ASP A 140 8.59 -11.54 -17.57
CA ASP A 140 8.97 -10.34 -18.36
C ASP A 140 8.62 -10.47 -19.86
N GLU A 141 9.02 -11.59 -20.48
CA GLU A 141 8.72 -11.91 -21.90
C GLU A 141 7.44 -12.78 -22.07
N GLY A 142 6.67 -12.94 -20.98
CA GLY A 142 5.39 -13.63 -20.94
C GLY A 142 5.46 -15.16 -20.77
N VAL A 143 4.32 -15.76 -20.41
CA VAL A 143 4.21 -17.17 -19.98
C VAL A 143 4.77 -18.18 -21.00
N MET A 144 4.65 -17.88 -22.30
CA MET A 144 5.17 -18.76 -23.35
C MET A 144 6.69 -18.83 -23.39
N GLU A 145 7.40 -17.77 -22.94
CA GLU A 145 8.85 -17.75 -22.88
C GLU A 145 9.36 -18.46 -21.62
N LEU A 146 8.65 -18.36 -20.48
CA LEU A 146 8.89 -19.21 -19.31
C LEU A 146 8.77 -20.71 -19.64
N ILE A 147 7.76 -21.11 -20.43
CA ILE A 147 7.66 -22.48 -20.96
C ILE A 147 8.88 -22.83 -21.84
N ARG A 148 9.41 -21.89 -22.65
CA ARG A 148 10.64 -22.10 -23.42
C ARG A 148 11.88 -22.24 -22.51
N MET A 149 11.96 -21.47 -21.44
CA MET A 149 13.04 -21.58 -20.44
C MET A 149 13.07 -22.96 -19.79
N GLN A 150 11.90 -23.56 -19.53
CA GLN A 150 11.84 -24.94 -19.05
C GLN A 150 12.12 -26.00 -20.14
N THR A 151 11.60 -25.82 -21.36
CA THR A 151 11.51 -26.91 -22.37
C THR A 151 12.50 -26.82 -23.53
N GLY A 152 13.20 -25.69 -23.69
CA GLY A 152 14.21 -25.46 -24.72
C GLY A 152 13.65 -25.07 -26.11
N GLY A 153 14.56 -24.96 -27.08
CA GLY A 153 14.27 -24.50 -28.44
C GLY A 153 14.61 -23.02 -28.66
N CYS A 154 14.47 -22.53 -29.91
CA CYS A 154 14.82 -21.17 -30.31
C CYS A 154 13.79 -20.10 -29.87
N HIS A 155 14.24 -18.90 -29.51
CA HIS A 155 13.36 -17.75 -29.26
C HIS A 155 12.48 -17.43 -30.50
N PRO A 156 11.16 -17.21 -30.36
CA PRO A 156 10.25 -16.97 -31.49
C PRO A 156 10.58 -15.79 -32.42
N VAL A 157 11.27 -14.76 -31.96
CA VAL A 157 11.61 -13.57 -32.77
C VAL A 157 12.99 -13.73 -33.43
N ASP A 158 14.03 -13.88 -32.62
CA ASP A 158 15.43 -13.81 -33.05
C ASP A 158 16.04 -15.18 -33.41
N GLY A 159 15.39 -16.27 -33.00
CA GLY A 159 15.76 -17.64 -33.33
C GLY A 159 16.77 -18.24 -32.35
N CYS A 160 17.72 -19.01 -32.88
CA CYS A 160 18.80 -19.61 -32.10
C CYS A 160 20.12 -18.92 -32.43
N PHE A 161 20.90 -18.53 -31.42
CA PHE A 161 22.10 -17.74 -31.61
C PHE A 161 23.28 -18.50 -32.28
N PHE A 162 23.39 -19.82 -32.07
CA PHE A 162 24.52 -20.64 -32.56
C PHE A 162 24.19 -21.49 -33.81
N THR A 163 24.28 -20.89 -35.00
CA THR A 163 23.82 -21.54 -36.26
C THR A 163 24.90 -22.17 -37.16
N ASP A 164 26.19 -21.88 -36.98
CA ASP A 164 27.31 -22.43 -37.76
C ASP A 164 28.21 -23.34 -36.89
N TYR A 165 28.37 -24.62 -37.28
CA TYR A 165 28.77 -25.72 -36.38
C TYR A 165 30.18 -26.32 -36.63
N ASP A 166 30.92 -26.60 -35.55
CA ASP A 166 32.06 -27.54 -35.51
C ASP A 166 31.81 -28.66 -34.49
N PRO A 167 31.75 -29.95 -34.92
CA PRO A 167 31.43 -31.09 -34.07
C PRO A 167 32.47 -31.45 -33.00
N ASP A 168 33.69 -30.92 -33.07
CA ASP A 168 34.76 -31.26 -32.13
C ASP A 168 34.88 -30.25 -30.95
N THR A 169 34.02 -29.21 -30.86
CA THR A 169 34.13 -28.14 -29.84
C THR A 169 32.85 -27.69 -29.12
N LEU A 170 31.67 -27.74 -29.73
CA LEU A 170 30.40 -27.27 -29.12
C LEU A 170 29.28 -28.30 -29.30
N GLY A 171 28.46 -28.48 -28.26
CA GLY A 171 27.32 -29.41 -28.26
C GLY A 171 26.01 -28.74 -28.65
N ASP A 172 25.22 -29.45 -29.46
CA ASP A 172 23.85 -29.23 -29.94
C ASP A 172 23.42 -27.80 -30.38
N GLN A 173 22.34 -27.72 -31.19
CA GLN A 173 22.07 -26.55 -32.07
C GLN A 173 20.91 -25.66 -31.61
N GLU A 174 20.23 -26.06 -30.55
CA GLU A 174 19.02 -25.47 -30.01
C GLU A 174 19.22 -25.37 -28.49
N PHE A 175 18.74 -24.28 -27.86
CA PHE A 175 18.85 -24.10 -26.41
C PHE A 175 18.18 -25.26 -25.66
N GLY A 176 18.83 -25.74 -24.60
CA GLY A 176 18.47 -27.00 -23.94
C GLY A 176 17.23 -26.94 -23.05
N GLY A 177 16.86 -25.73 -22.58
CA GLY A 177 15.95 -25.57 -21.44
C GLY A 177 16.65 -25.84 -20.11
N ALA A 178 15.89 -25.70 -19.02
CA ALA A 178 16.35 -25.99 -17.67
C ALA A 178 16.47 -27.52 -17.43
N ASP A 179 17.61 -27.95 -16.89
CA ASP A 179 17.79 -29.30 -16.31
C ASP A 179 17.15 -29.39 -14.90
N PHE A 180 16.82 -28.24 -14.31
CA PHE A 180 16.05 -28.06 -13.09
C PHE A 180 14.56 -27.82 -13.39
N GLN A 181 13.69 -27.90 -12.38
CA GLN A 181 12.24 -27.72 -12.52
C GLN A 181 11.77 -26.38 -11.92
N TRP A 182 11.11 -25.55 -12.74
CA TRP A 182 10.33 -24.39 -12.30
C TRP A 182 8.98 -24.82 -11.70
N LEU A 183 8.50 -24.11 -10.68
CA LEU A 183 7.29 -24.43 -9.91
C LEU A 183 6.44 -23.17 -9.64
N ALA A 184 5.10 -23.27 -9.77
CA ALA A 184 4.21 -22.09 -9.83
C ALA A 184 2.77 -22.31 -9.28
N ALA A 185 2.61 -22.74 -8.03
CA ALA A 185 1.35 -23.20 -7.42
C ALA A 185 0.22 -22.15 -7.30
N ASN A 186 0.52 -20.85 -7.43
CA ASN A 186 -0.49 -19.78 -7.44
C ASN A 186 -0.69 -19.12 -8.81
N VAL A 187 -0.25 -19.77 -9.90
CA VAL A 187 -0.37 -19.24 -11.28
C VAL A 187 -1.37 -20.08 -12.06
N THR A 188 -2.62 -19.65 -12.11
CA THR A 188 -3.75 -20.43 -12.66
C THR A 188 -4.17 -19.97 -14.06
N GLU A 189 -4.52 -20.91 -14.95
CA GLU A 189 -4.98 -20.59 -16.31
C GLU A 189 -6.51 -20.38 -16.36
N ASP A 190 -6.92 -19.16 -16.69
CA ASP A 190 -8.31 -18.70 -16.79
C ASP A 190 -8.94 -19.01 -18.18
N ALA A 191 -8.13 -19.47 -19.14
CA ALA A 191 -8.49 -19.60 -20.55
C ALA A 191 -9.26 -20.90 -20.90
N PRO A 192 -10.53 -20.83 -21.39
CA PRO A 192 -11.38 -22.01 -21.60
C PRO A 192 -11.04 -22.87 -22.84
N ASP A 193 -9.99 -22.54 -23.59
CA ASP A 193 -9.49 -23.26 -24.76
C ASP A 193 -7.99 -23.69 -24.62
N GLY A 194 -7.35 -23.45 -23.45
CA GLY A 194 -6.13 -24.10 -22.94
C GLY A 194 -4.80 -23.93 -23.69
N VAL A 195 -3.80 -23.35 -23.04
CA VAL A 195 -2.39 -23.67 -23.25
C VAL A 195 -2.13 -25.00 -22.51
N ASP A 196 -2.55 -26.11 -23.14
CA ASP A 196 -2.44 -27.52 -22.69
C ASP A 196 -1.04 -27.95 -22.16
N ASP A 197 -0.01 -27.09 -22.28
CA ASP A 197 1.40 -27.33 -21.94
C ASP A 197 1.89 -26.60 -20.65
N PHE A 198 1.14 -25.69 -19.98
CA PHE A 198 1.66 -24.94 -18.81
C PHE A 198 1.82 -25.81 -17.54
N GLU A 199 0.72 -26.33 -16.95
CA GLU A 199 0.76 -27.21 -15.76
C GLU A 199 1.65 -28.46 -15.98
N ASP A 200 1.65 -28.99 -17.22
CA ASP A 200 2.47 -30.14 -17.64
C ASP A 200 3.98 -29.80 -17.77
N SER A 201 4.35 -28.50 -17.77
CA SER A 201 5.73 -27.99 -17.82
C SER A 201 6.19 -27.32 -16.51
N ILE A 202 5.31 -26.59 -15.82
CA ILE A 202 5.58 -25.76 -14.64
C ILE A 202 4.57 -26.15 -13.52
N PRO A 203 4.75 -27.28 -12.83
CA PRO A 203 3.77 -27.78 -11.86
C PRO A 203 3.86 -27.06 -10.51
N ASP A 204 2.80 -27.10 -9.71
CA ASP A 204 2.70 -26.51 -8.38
C ASP A 204 3.87 -26.89 -7.43
N TYR A 205 4.22 -28.18 -7.43
CA TYR A 205 5.14 -28.79 -6.48
C TYR A 205 5.86 -30.03 -7.05
N THR A 206 6.88 -30.48 -6.32
CA THR A 206 7.53 -31.77 -6.52
C THR A 206 7.64 -32.53 -5.18
N ILE A 207 7.69 -33.88 -5.24
CA ILE A 207 7.79 -34.75 -4.06
C ILE A 207 9.01 -35.66 -4.18
N GLU A 208 10.10 -35.26 -3.53
CA GLU A 208 11.36 -35.99 -3.53
C GLU A 208 11.43 -37.09 -2.46
N THR A 209 12.29 -38.09 -2.71
CA THR A 209 12.42 -39.27 -1.84
C THR A 209 13.85 -39.46 -1.36
N THR A 210 14.07 -39.32 -0.05
CA THR A 210 15.40 -39.38 0.56
C THR A 210 16.05 -40.77 0.45
N SER A 211 17.37 -40.83 0.61
CA SER A 211 18.15 -42.08 0.67
C SER A 211 17.75 -42.99 1.83
N GLY A 212 17.21 -42.44 2.94
CA GLY A 212 16.55 -43.18 4.01
C GLY A 212 15.15 -43.69 3.67
N GLY A 213 14.52 -43.18 2.60
CA GLY A 213 13.18 -43.54 2.13
C GLY A 213 12.04 -42.73 2.76
N LYS A 214 12.33 -41.49 3.19
CA LYS A 214 11.34 -40.50 3.61
C LYS A 214 10.94 -39.64 2.40
N LYS A 215 9.91 -38.81 2.55
CA LYS A 215 9.50 -37.85 1.51
C LYS A 215 9.59 -36.42 2.01
N ILE A 216 10.00 -35.53 1.11
CA ILE A 216 10.00 -34.07 1.27
C ILE A 216 9.30 -33.48 0.03
N ALA A 217 8.43 -32.49 0.22
CA ALA A 217 7.84 -31.75 -0.88
C ALA A 217 8.43 -30.34 -0.96
N PHE A 218 8.56 -29.83 -2.19
CA PHE A 218 8.92 -28.45 -2.48
C PHE A 218 7.78 -27.83 -3.30
N ILE A 219 7.21 -26.73 -2.81
CA ILE A 219 6.18 -25.90 -3.47
C ILE A 219 6.88 -24.64 -3.98
N GLY A 220 6.55 -24.17 -5.19
CA GLY A 220 7.05 -22.88 -5.70
C GLY A 220 5.91 -21.91 -6.01
N MET A 221 6.05 -20.63 -5.65
CA MET A 221 5.00 -19.61 -5.77
C MET A 221 5.63 -18.24 -6.05
N THR A 222 4.93 -17.39 -6.82
CA THR A 222 5.26 -15.96 -6.96
C THR A 222 4.38 -15.12 -6.01
N LEU A 223 4.62 -13.82 -5.89
CA LEU A 223 3.73 -12.92 -5.15
C LEU A 223 2.39 -12.67 -5.88
N GLU A 224 1.30 -12.47 -5.14
CA GLU A 224 -0.04 -12.18 -5.68
C GLU A 224 0.00 -10.99 -6.67
N ALA A 225 0.72 -9.92 -6.31
CA ALA A 225 0.82 -8.68 -7.07
C ALA A 225 1.65 -8.76 -8.38
N THR A 226 1.99 -9.96 -8.87
CA THR A 226 2.81 -10.15 -10.09
C THR A 226 2.21 -9.44 -11.32
N ASP A 227 0.89 -9.37 -11.44
CA ASP A 227 0.21 -8.71 -12.56
C ASP A 227 0.40 -7.18 -12.61
N THR A 228 0.69 -6.55 -11.47
CA THR A 228 1.08 -5.12 -11.38
C THR A 228 2.54 -4.86 -11.73
N LEU A 229 3.37 -5.91 -11.80
CA LEU A 229 4.83 -5.86 -11.91
C LEU A 229 5.37 -6.30 -13.27
N VAL A 230 4.55 -6.93 -14.12
CA VAL A 230 4.91 -7.29 -15.51
C VAL A 230 3.95 -6.68 -16.53
N ALA A 231 4.31 -6.73 -17.81
CA ALA A 231 3.42 -6.24 -18.86
C ALA A 231 2.18 -7.14 -18.98
N ALA A 232 0.99 -6.61 -18.67
CA ALA A 232 -0.29 -7.34 -18.71
C ALA A 232 -0.54 -8.10 -20.03
N SER A 233 0.01 -7.60 -21.15
CA SER A 233 -0.03 -8.27 -22.46
C SER A 233 0.70 -9.64 -22.54
N GLY A 234 1.66 -9.92 -21.65
CA GLY A 234 2.42 -11.18 -21.58
C GLY A 234 1.78 -12.28 -20.72
N ILE A 235 0.83 -11.91 -19.85
CA ILE A 235 0.13 -12.79 -18.89
C ILE A 235 -1.35 -12.99 -19.23
N VAL A 236 -1.80 -12.60 -20.42
CA VAL A 236 -3.21 -12.65 -20.84
C VAL A 236 -3.79 -14.07 -20.76
N GLY A 237 -4.71 -14.28 -19.82
CA GLY A 237 -5.36 -15.58 -19.59
C GLY A 237 -4.81 -16.36 -18.39
N PHE A 238 -3.92 -15.75 -17.60
CA PHE A 238 -3.42 -16.28 -16.34
C PHE A 238 -3.78 -15.34 -15.19
N THR A 239 -3.92 -15.90 -13.99
CA THR A 239 -4.20 -15.21 -12.74
C THR A 239 -3.20 -15.61 -11.67
N PHE A 240 -2.92 -14.67 -10.76
CA PHE A 240 -2.06 -14.88 -9.60
C PHE A 240 -2.94 -14.91 -8.35
N GLU A 241 -2.82 -15.96 -7.54
CA GLU A 241 -3.70 -16.22 -6.39
C GLU A 241 -2.98 -15.94 -5.05
N ASP A 242 -3.78 -15.62 -4.01
CA ASP A 242 -3.33 -15.39 -2.62
C ASP A 242 -2.39 -16.51 -2.15
N GLU A 243 -1.24 -16.13 -1.59
CA GLU A 243 -0.16 -17.08 -1.32
C GLU A 243 -0.42 -17.97 -0.09
N ILE A 244 -1.46 -17.68 0.69
CA ILE A 244 -1.94 -18.55 1.77
C ILE A 244 -2.98 -19.54 1.21
N GLU A 245 -3.99 -19.08 0.47
CA GLU A 245 -5.04 -19.95 -0.09
C GLU A 245 -4.45 -20.98 -1.08
N ALA A 246 -3.58 -20.55 -2.00
CA ALA A 246 -2.94 -21.46 -2.95
C ALA A 246 -1.93 -22.42 -2.28
N ALA A 247 -1.30 -22.02 -1.18
CA ALA A 247 -0.45 -22.91 -0.40
C ALA A 247 -1.25 -23.97 0.40
N GLU A 248 -2.43 -23.62 0.94
CA GLU A 248 -3.35 -24.58 1.56
C GLU A 248 -3.83 -25.65 0.56
N ASP A 249 -4.16 -25.25 -0.68
CA ASP A 249 -4.59 -26.18 -1.72
C ASP A 249 -3.41 -27.03 -2.28
N ALA A 250 -2.21 -26.46 -2.41
CA ALA A 250 -0.99 -27.23 -2.74
C ALA A 250 -0.65 -28.29 -1.68
N VAL A 251 -0.69 -27.93 -0.38
CA VAL A 251 -0.56 -28.90 0.73
C VAL A 251 -1.64 -29.97 0.67
N THR A 252 -2.89 -29.59 0.37
CA THR A 252 -4.02 -30.50 0.20
C THR A 252 -3.82 -31.46 -0.97
N ALA A 253 -3.24 -31.01 -2.08
CA ALA A 253 -2.89 -31.82 -3.24
C ALA A 253 -1.76 -32.82 -2.90
N ILE A 254 -0.64 -32.35 -2.31
CA ILE A 254 0.49 -33.18 -1.86
C ILE A 254 0.03 -34.32 -0.95
N LYS A 255 -0.75 -33.99 0.11
CA LYS A 255 -1.26 -34.97 1.08
C LYS A 255 -2.33 -35.90 0.46
N THR A 256 -2.93 -35.52 -0.66
CA THR A 256 -3.87 -36.35 -1.45
C THR A 256 -3.15 -37.31 -2.40
N GLU A 257 -2.03 -36.90 -3.00
CA GLU A 257 -1.20 -37.79 -3.83
C GLU A 257 -0.49 -38.83 -2.97
N ASP A 258 0.25 -38.39 -1.94
CA ASP A 258 0.94 -39.27 -1.00
C ASP A 258 0.86 -38.78 0.46
N PRO A 259 -0.05 -39.34 1.27
CA PRO A 259 -0.17 -39.04 2.71
C PRO A 259 0.96 -39.67 3.55
N THR A 260 2.17 -39.77 2.99
CA THR A 260 3.43 -40.06 3.69
C THR A 260 4.50 -38.98 3.47
N VAL A 261 4.13 -37.87 2.83
CA VAL A 261 4.85 -36.60 2.95
C VAL A 261 4.57 -36.00 4.32
N GLU A 262 5.63 -35.79 5.10
CA GLU A 262 5.62 -35.26 6.47
C GLU A 262 6.73 -34.19 6.62
N ALA A 263 7.17 -33.61 5.49
CA ALA A 263 8.16 -32.53 5.41
C ALA A 263 7.84 -31.68 4.17
N ILE A 264 7.55 -30.40 4.33
CA ILE A 264 7.16 -29.49 3.23
C ILE A 264 7.94 -28.18 3.31
N VAL A 265 8.53 -27.76 2.20
CA VAL A 265 9.26 -26.50 2.05
C VAL A 265 8.58 -25.66 0.97
N LEU A 266 8.37 -24.38 1.25
CA LEU A 266 7.83 -23.40 0.30
C LEU A 266 8.96 -22.50 -0.21
N MET A 267 9.04 -22.33 -1.53
CA MET A 267 9.81 -21.30 -2.21
C MET A 267 8.85 -20.23 -2.74
N LEU A 268 8.79 -19.08 -2.07
CA LEU A 268 7.85 -18.00 -2.32
C LEU A 268 8.60 -16.75 -2.77
N HIS A 269 8.29 -16.20 -3.95
CA HIS A 269 8.86 -14.93 -4.41
C HIS A 269 8.13 -13.71 -3.83
N GLU A 270 8.03 -13.65 -2.50
CA GLU A 270 7.71 -12.47 -1.70
C GLU A 270 8.62 -12.51 -0.46
N GLY A 271 8.98 -11.35 0.10
CA GLY A 271 9.95 -11.24 1.17
C GLY A 271 9.74 -10.06 2.11
N GLY A 272 10.77 -9.75 2.89
CA GLY A 272 10.67 -8.80 4.00
C GLY A 272 11.87 -7.88 4.15
N ILE A 273 11.65 -6.73 4.77
CA ILE A 273 12.63 -5.66 4.92
C ILE A 273 13.06 -5.57 6.40
N PRO A 274 14.28 -6.01 6.77
CA PRO A 274 14.79 -5.96 8.15
C PRO A 274 15.51 -4.64 8.49
N ASP A 275 15.28 -4.11 9.71
CA ASP A 275 15.97 -2.93 10.25
C ASP A 275 16.67 -3.23 11.60
N PRO A 276 18.00 -3.08 11.72
CA PRO A 276 18.95 -2.70 10.66
C PRO A 276 19.35 -3.88 9.77
N PHE A 277 19.77 -3.57 8.54
CA PHE A 277 20.40 -4.52 7.63
C PHE A 277 21.49 -5.36 8.32
N ALA A 278 21.35 -6.67 8.24
CA ALA A 278 22.39 -7.64 8.55
C ALA A 278 22.07 -8.96 7.83
N ILE A 279 23.07 -9.60 7.24
CA ILE A 279 22.90 -10.81 6.41
C ILE A 279 22.24 -12.01 7.09
N ASN A 280 22.27 -12.10 8.43
CA ASN A 280 21.51 -13.07 9.24
C ASN A 280 20.61 -12.34 10.27
N GLY A 281 20.08 -11.18 9.89
CA GLY A 281 19.23 -10.33 10.73
C GLY A 281 17.76 -10.74 10.63
N CYS A 282 16.99 -10.48 11.69
CA CYS A 282 15.53 -10.55 11.70
C CYS A 282 14.93 -9.50 12.67
N VAL A 283 15.67 -8.42 12.92
CA VAL A 283 15.17 -7.32 13.75
C VAL A 283 14.30 -6.43 12.87
N GLY A 284 13.10 -6.08 13.34
CA GLY A 284 12.23 -5.12 12.65
C GLY A 284 11.75 -5.55 11.26
N VAL A 285 11.81 -6.86 10.92
CA VAL A 285 11.34 -7.36 9.62
C VAL A 285 9.87 -6.98 9.38
N SER A 286 9.59 -6.54 8.17
CA SER A 286 8.33 -5.95 7.73
C SER A 286 8.06 -6.27 6.26
N GLY A 287 6.83 -6.11 5.77
CA GLY A 287 6.39 -6.52 4.43
C GLY A 287 5.41 -7.70 4.46
N PRO A 288 4.74 -8.03 3.34
CA PRO A 288 3.64 -9.01 3.29
C PRO A 288 4.03 -10.40 3.82
N VAL A 289 5.29 -10.81 3.61
CA VAL A 289 5.84 -12.09 4.09
C VAL A 289 5.63 -12.35 5.58
N VAL A 290 5.49 -11.30 6.41
CA VAL A 290 5.27 -11.44 7.85
C VAL A 290 3.88 -12.01 8.13
N ASP A 291 2.85 -11.48 7.49
CA ASP A 291 1.47 -11.97 7.68
C ASP A 291 1.25 -13.30 6.93
N ILE A 292 1.86 -13.49 5.76
CA ILE A 292 1.89 -14.77 5.04
C ILE A 292 2.52 -15.88 5.91
N ALA A 293 3.72 -15.66 6.46
CA ALA A 293 4.42 -16.65 7.29
C ALA A 293 3.64 -17.06 8.56
N LEU A 294 2.84 -16.15 9.11
CA LEU A 294 1.95 -16.36 10.26
C LEU A 294 0.61 -17.02 9.87
N GLY A 295 0.18 -16.90 8.61
CA GLY A 295 -1.06 -17.49 8.08
C GLY A 295 -0.91 -18.91 7.56
N LEU A 296 0.19 -19.21 6.85
CA LEU A 296 0.45 -20.48 6.15
C LEU A 296 0.23 -21.75 6.99
N ASP A 297 -0.43 -22.75 6.40
CA ASP A 297 -0.81 -24.04 7.03
C ASP A 297 0.33 -24.66 7.88
N PRO A 298 0.08 -25.09 9.13
CA PRO A 298 1.07 -25.70 10.01
C PRO A 298 1.84 -26.91 9.44
N GLU A 299 1.41 -27.57 8.36
CA GLU A 299 2.16 -28.64 7.67
C GLU A 299 3.36 -28.12 6.84
N ILE A 300 3.48 -26.80 6.62
CA ILE A 300 4.64 -26.19 5.95
C ILE A 300 5.75 -25.92 6.99
N ASP A 301 6.91 -26.55 6.82
CA ASP A 301 7.99 -26.55 7.80
C ASP A 301 8.98 -25.40 7.67
N ALA A 302 9.19 -24.89 6.46
CA ALA A 302 10.16 -23.84 6.16
C ALA A 302 9.74 -23.02 4.93
N VAL A 303 10.10 -21.73 4.91
CA VAL A 303 9.86 -20.85 3.75
C VAL A 303 11.18 -20.21 3.29
N ILE A 304 11.41 -20.21 1.99
CA ILE A 304 12.53 -19.59 1.29
C ILE A 304 11.94 -18.46 0.44
N THR A 305 12.54 -17.26 0.50
CA THR A 305 11.87 -16.00 0.14
C THR A 305 12.75 -15.06 -0.70
N GLY A 306 12.13 -14.23 -1.54
CA GLY A 306 12.80 -13.35 -2.52
C GLY A 306 12.21 -11.94 -2.60
N HIS A 307 12.18 -11.37 -3.81
CA HIS A 307 11.52 -10.13 -4.28
C HIS A 307 12.02 -8.80 -3.69
N THR A 308 12.28 -8.78 -2.39
CA THR A 308 12.68 -7.57 -1.65
C THR A 308 14.17 -7.26 -1.74
N HIS A 309 14.97 -8.14 -2.38
CA HIS A 309 16.43 -8.07 -2.44
C HIS A 309 17.10 -8.00 -1.04
N GLN A 310 16.50 -8.53 0.04
CA GLN A 310 17.04 -8.42 1.41
C GLN A 310 17.50 -9.78 1.99
N PRO A 311 18.72 -9.91 2.52
CA PRO A 311 19.14 -11.11 3.23
C PRO A 311 18.63 -11.14 4.67
N TYR A 312 18.00 -12.25 5.07
CA TYR A 312 17.62 -12.50 6.46
C TYR A 312 17.52 -13.99 6.77
N THR A 313 17.57 -14.29 8.08
CA THR A 313 17.27 -15.61 8.63
C THR A 313 16.32 -15.41 9.81
N CYS A 314 15.02 -15.53 9.55
CA CYS A 314 13.94 -15.32 10.50
C CYS A 314 13.37 -16.63 11.05
N GLU A 315 12.64 -16.52 12.15
CA GLU A 315 11.88 -17.58 12.82
C GLU A 315 10.55 -16.97 13.29
N PHE A 316 9.43 -17.53 12.84
CA PHE A 316 8.07 -17.13 13.22
C PHE A 316 7.34 -18.32 13.84
N ASP A 317 6.40 -18.09 14.76
CA ASP A 317 5.51 -19.16 15.26
C ASP A 317 4.39 -19.40 14.24
N ASP A 318 4.17 -20.65 13.83
CA ASP A 318 3.04 -21.06 12.97
C ASP A 318 1.67 -20.96 13.71
N PRO A 319 0.52 -21.15 13.01
CA PRO A 319 -0.81 -21.07 13.66
C PRO A 319 -1.05 -22.02 14.85
N ASP A 320 -0.29 -23.10 14.99
CA ASP A 320 -0.36 -24.04 16.13
C ASP A 320 0.69 -23.73 17.23
N GLY A 321 1.63 -22.81 16.96
CA GLY A 321 2.65 -22.31 17.87
C GLY A 321 3.99 -23.02 17.79
N ASN A 322 4.38 -23.54 16.62
CA ASN A 322 5.68 -24.17 16.37
C ASN A 322 6.60 -23.22 15.58
N PRO A 323 7.93 -23.17 15.87
CA PRO A 323 8.84 -22.31 15.14
C PRO A 323 9.01 -22.76 13.68
N ARG A 324 8.91 -21.81 12.76
CA ARG A 324 9.07 -21.95 11.30
C ARG A 324 10.17 -21.00 10.82
N PRO A 325 11.28 -21.48 10.25
CA PRO A 325 12.28 -20.62 9.62
C PRO A 325 11.74 -20.00 8.32
N VAL A 326 12.06 -18.72 8.13
CA VAL A 326 11.77 -17.94 6.92
C VAL A 326 13.06 -17.23 6.50
N VAL A 327 13.57 -17.50 5.29
CA VAL A 327 14.93 -17.12 4.90
C VAL A 327 14.99 -16.47 3.52
N SER A 328 15.87 -15.49 3.34
CA SER A 328 16.22 -14.93 2.02
C SER A 328 17.72 -14.68 1.94
N ALA A 329 18.27 -14.76 0.72
CA ALA A 329 19.69 -14.69 0.40
C ALA A 329 20.01 -13.52 -0.56
N TRP A 330 19.43 -12.34 -0.29
CA TRP A 330 19.77 -11.08 -0.95
C TRP A 330 19.40 -11.03 -2.44
N GLU A 331 20.39 -10.84 -3.32
CA GLU A 331 20.25 -10.59 -4.76
C GLU A 331 21.53 -11.02 -5.48
N PHE A 332 21.47 -11.19 -6.81
CA PHE A 332 22.59 -11.33 -7.75
C PHE A 332 23.61 -12.45 -7.38
N GLY A 333 23.16 -13.47 -6.63
CA GLY A 333 24.00 -14.55 -6.13
C GLY A 333 25.05 -14.12 -5.09
N LYS A 334 24.88 -12.97 -4.42
CA LYS A 334 25.79 -12.46 -3.38
C LYS A 334 25.87 -13.36 -2.14
N VAL A 335 24.81 -14.12 -1.87
CA VAL A 335 24.61 -14.92 -0.67
C VAL A 335 24.02 -16.28 -1.05
N VAL A 336 24.30 -17.30 -0.23
CA VAL A 336 23.57 -18.58 -0.22
C VAL A 336 23.09 -18.84 1.19
N THR A 337 21.82 -19.16 1.40
CA THR A 337 21.34 -19.77 2.65
C THR A 337 21.75 -21.24 2.68
N GLU A 338 22.44 -21.68 3.72
CA GLU A 338 22.47 -23.09 4.11
C GLU A 338 21.37 -23.32 5.16
N MET A 339 20.41 -24.17 4.82
CA MET A 339 19.43 -24.74 5.74
C MET A 339 19.71 -26.24 5.94
N ASN A 340 19.64 -26.74 7.17
CA ASN A 340 19.68 -28.17 7.46
C ASN A 340 18.42 -28.58 8.23
N LEU A 341 17.58 -29.42 7.61
CA LEU A 341 16.39 -30.04 8.21
C LEU A 341 16.75 -31.38 8.84
N GLU A 342 16.26 -31.67 10.05
CA GLU A 342 16.43 -32.96 10.72
C GLU A 342 15.12 -33.78 10.68
N LEU A 343 15.00 -34.68 9.69
CA LEU A 343 13.80 -35.50 9.53
C LEU A 343 13.76 -36.61 10.59
N LEU A 344 12.67 -36.78 11.31
CA LEU A 344 12.47 -37.84 12.30
C LEU A 344 12.23 -39.22 11.64
N PRO A 345 12.28 -40.34 12.38
CA PRO A 345 12.12 -41.69 11.81
C PRO A 345 10.74 -42.01 11.21
N ASN A 346 9.77 -41.11 11.32
CA ASN A 346 8.45 -41.17 10.69
C ASN A 346 8.31 -40.28 9.44
N GLY A 347 9.18 -39.29 9.24
CA GLY A 347 9.11 -38.29 8.17
C GLY A 347 9.23 -36.88 8.74
N GLU A 348 8.30 -36.53 9.64
CA GLU A 348 8.15 -35.30 10.45
C GLU A 348 9.47 -34.54 10.72
N VAL A 349 9.49 -33.22 10.45
CA VAL A 349 10.65 -32.35 10.71
C VAL A 349 10.78 -32.04 12.20
N ASP A 350 11.96 -32.25 12.78
CA ASP A 350 12.30 -31.79 14.14
C ASP A 350 12.61 -30.29 14.12
N ARG A 351 11.57 -29.43 14.12
CA ARG A 351 11.74 -27.97 13.93
C ARG A 351 12.66 -27.31 14.97
N ASP A 352 12.62 -27.78 16.22
CA ASP A 352 13.54 -27.44 17.32
C ASP A 352 15.04 -27.69 16.99
N SER A 353 15.34 -28.48 15.94
CA SER A 353 16.67 -28.87 15.48
C SER A 353 17.06 -28.30 14.10
N ILE A 354 16.20 -27.53 13.43
CA ILE A 354 16.58 -26.87 12.16
C ILE A 354 17.71 -25.87 12.41
N THR A 355 18.60 -25.70 11.44
CA THR A 355 19.57 -24.61 11.42
C THR A 355 19.56 -23.89 10.08
N THR A 356 19.67 -22.56 10.12
CA THR A 356 19.76 -21.66 8.96
C THR A 356 20.95 -20.72 9.14
N VAL A 357 21.73 -20.53 8.07
CA VAL A 357 22.87 -19.61 8.02
C VAL A 357 22.98 -19.03 6.62
N ASN A 358 23.10 -17.71 6.49
CA ASN A 358 23.45 -17.06 5.23
C ASN A 358 24.97 -16.90 5.08
N HIS A 359 25.50 -17.35 3.93
CA HIS A 359 26.91 -17.40 3.58
C HIS A 359 27.26 -16.41 2.46
N GLU A 360 28.23 -15.54 2.71
CA GLU A 360 28.72 -14.55 1.74
C GLU A 360 29.49 -15.23 0.58
N VAL A 361 29.15 -14.88 -0.67
CA VAL A 361 29.79 -15.38 -1.90
C VAL A 361 30.97 -14.47 -2.28
N LEU A 362 31.93 -14.31 -1.34
CA LEU A 362 33.07 -13.39 -1.51
C LEU A 362 34.04 -13.90 -2.58
N GLN A 363 34.14 -13.17 -3.70
CA GLN A 363 35.03 -13.51 -4.83
C GLN A 363 36.51 -13.60 -4.39
N SER A 364 36.90 -12.82 -3.37
CA SER A 364 38.27 -12.79 -2.84
C SER A 364 38.67 -14.00 -1.97
N GLU A 365 37.71 -14.82 -1.54
CA GLU A 365 37.96 -16.02 -0.73
C GLU A 365 37.79 -17.32 -1.53
N LEU A 366 37.06 -17.25 -2.65
CA LEU A 366 36.71 -18.36 -3.52
C LEU A 366 37.70 -18.56 -4.69
N THR A 367 37.42 -19.52 -5.56
CA THR A 367 38.07 -19.69 -6.87
C THR A 367 36.98 -19.94 -7.88
N ALA A 368 36.92 -19.10 -8.93
CA ALA A 368 35.96 -19.20 -10.02
C ALA A 368 35.87 -20.63 -10.58
N ASP A 369 34.64 -21.10 -10.78
CA ASP A 369 34.34 -22.42 -11.31
C ASP A 369 34.66 -22.50 -12.82
N PRO A 370 35.65 -23.31 -13.24
CA PRO A 370 36.05 -23.43 -14.64
C PRO A 370 34.99 -24.07 -15.55
N ALA A 371 33.90 -24.62 -15.01
CA ALA A 371 32.77 -25.07 -15.80
C ALA A 371 31.89 -23.88 -16.22
N ILE A 372 31.56 -22.99 -15.27
CA ILE A 372 30.85 -21.74 -15.55
C ILE A 372 31.69 -20.82 -16.45
N THR A 373 33.00 -20.73 -16.24
CA THR A 373 33.90 -20.00 -17.17
C THR A 373 33.75 -20.47 -18.62
N ALA A 374 33.50 -21.77 -18.86
CA ALA A 374 33.36 -22.32 -20.21
C ALA A 374 32.02 -21.97 -20.87
N ILE A 375 30.98 -21.66 -20.09
CA ILE A 375 29.71 -21.10 -20.57
C ILE A 375 29.91 -19.63 -20.93
N LEU A 376 30.58 -18.85 -20.06
CA LEU A 376 30.91 -17.44 -20.36
C LEU A 376 31.79 -17.32 -21.63
N ASP A 377 32.84 -18.14 -21.76
CA ASP A 377 33.72 -18.21 -22.94
C ASP A 377 32.96 -18.56 -24.25
N LYS A 378 31.79 -19.23 -24.17
CA LYS A 378 30.92 -19.56 -25.32
C LYS A 378 30.12 -18.34 -25.78
N TRP A 379 29.56 -17.58 -24.85
CA TRP A 379 28.63 -16.48 -25.13
C TRP A 379 29.32 -15.13 -25.33
N ALA A 380 30.44 -14.88 -24.63
CA ALA A 380 31.18 -13.61 -24.69
C ALA A 380 31.52 -13.12 -26.11
N PRO A 381 31.91 -13.96 -27.10
CA PRO A 381 32.20 -13.47 -28.46
C PRO A 381 30.99 -12.93 -29.24
N LEU A 382 29.76 -13.19 -28.77
CA LEU A 382 28.53 -12.56 -29.28
C LEU A 382 28.23 -11.28 -28.50
N ALA A 383 28.29 -11.33 -27.16
CA ALA A 383 28.08 -10.18 -26.29
C ALA A 383 29.07 -9.05 -26.59
N GLU A 384 30.38 -9.33 -26.65
CA GLU A 384 31.43 -8.38 -27.00
C GLU A 384 31.22 -7.71 -28.36
N ALA A 385 30.59 -8.40 -29.31
CA ALA A 385 30.45 -7.92 -30.69
C ALA A 385 29.29 -6.91 -30.85
N ILE A 386 28.32 -6.91 -29.94
CA ILE A 386 27.17 -6.01 -29.91
C ILE A 386 27.36 -4.96 -28.81
N GLY A 387 27.72 -5.40 -27.60
CA GLY A 387 27.81 -4.56 -26.41
C GLY A 387 28.81 -3.43 -26.54
N ASN A 388 29.99 -3.69 -27.14
CA ASN A 388 31.07 -2.70 -27.32
C ASN A 388 30.84 -1.70 -28.47
N GLU A 389 29.66 -1.63 -29.09
CA GLU A 389 29.36 -0.55 -30.06
C GLU A 389 29.13 0.78 -29.29
N GLU A 390 29.92 1.81 -29.61
CA GLU A 390 29.80 3.18 -29.09
C GLU A 390 28.46 3.79 -29.55
N VAL A 391 27.51 3.96 -28.63
CA VAL A 391 26.21 4.61 -28.91
C VAL A 391 26.25 6.11 -28.62
N GLY A 392 27.10 6.55 -27.69
CA GLY A 392 27.24 7.97 -27.36
C GLY A 392 28.31 8.27 -26.32
N THR A 393 28.23 9.45 -25.72
CA THR A 393 29.10 9.90 -24.62
C THR A 393 28.31 10.68 -23.57
N ILE A 394 28.75 10.63 -22.32
CA ILE A 394 28.25 11.44 -21.18
C ILE A 394 29.34 12.38 -20.64
N THR A 395 28.95 13.41 -19.87
CA THR A 395 29.91 14.37 -19.27
C THR A 395 30.26 14.12 -17.81
N GLU A 396 29.34 13.54 -17.05
CA GLU A 396 29.41 13.18 -15.62
C GLU A 396 28.44 12.00 -15.39
N THR A 397 28.62 11.18 -14.33
CA THR A 397 27.77 10.01 -14.04
C THR A 397 26.29 10.38 -13.92
N ILE A 398 25.40 9.57 -14.50
CA ILE A 398 23.94 9.79 -14.49
C ILE A 398 23.30 8.71 -13.61
N THR A 399 22.76 9.11 -12.44
CA THR A 399 22.23 8.17 -11.45
C THR A 399 20.72 7.94 -11.55
N ARG A 400 20.28 6.73 -11.20
CA ARG A 400 18.85 6.33 -11.16
C ARG A 400 18.13 6.61 -9.84
N GLY A 401 18.85 7.04 -8.83
CA GLY A 401 18.33 7.50 -7.54
C GLY A 401 19.26 8.51 -6.85
N GLY A 402 18.88 8.92 -5.63
CA GLY A 402 19.53 10.00 -4.88
C GLY A 402 20.82 9.63 -4.11
N ASP A 403 21.53 10.67 -3.65
CA ASP A 403 22.65 10.59 -2.69
C ASP A 403 22.10 10.18 -1.30
N PRO A 404 22.53 9.05 -0.69
CA PRO A 404 23.80 8.35 -0.92
C PRO A 404 23.71 6.96 -1.58
N SER A 405 22.54 6.50 -2.04
CA SER A 405 22.33 5.10 -2.47
C SER A 405 22.36 4.86 -3.97
N GLY A 406 22.18 5.90 -4.81
CA GLY A 406 22.09 5.81 -6.27
C GLY A 406 20.90 4.99 -6.79
N SER A 407 20.06 4.45 -5.90
CA SER A 407 19.06 3.42 -6.18
C SER A 407 17.74 3.63 -5.42
N ASP A 408 17.63 4.76 -4.71
CA ASP A 408 16.36 5.23 -4.16
C ASP A 408 15.38 5.56 -5.29
N ARG A 409 14.21 4.90 -5.27
CA ARG A 409 13.13 5.09 -6.26
C ARG A 409 12.10 6.14 -5.82
N GLY A 410 12.23 6.71 -4.62
CA GLY A 410 11.29 7.67 -4.04
C GLY A 410 11.60 9.15 -4.29
N VAL A 411 12.58 9.47 -5.15
CA VAL A 411 13.12 10.83 -5.39
C VAL A 411 13.38 11.10 -6.87
N GLU A 412 13.35 12.37 -7.30
CA GLU A 412 13.65 12.76 -8.69
C GLU A 412 15.09 12.31 -9.09
N SER A 413 15.23 11.62 -10.24
CA SER A 413 16.53 11.10 -10.70
C SER A 413 16.92 11.55 -12.11
N ALA A 414 18.23 11.78 -12.29
CA ALA A 414 18.79 12.25 -13.56
C ALA A 414 18.62 11.20 -14.68
N ALA A 415 18.65 9.91 -14.35
CA ALA A 415 18.37 8.82 -15.30
C ALA A 415 16.91 8.80 -15.76
N GLY A 416 15.94 8.95 -14.84
CA GLY A 416 14.52 9.01 -15.19
C GLY A 416 14.22 10.20 -16.11
N ASN A 417 14.79 11.36 -15.79
CA ASN A 417 14.69 12.56 -16.61
C ASN A 417 15.38 12.39 -17.98
N LEU A 418 16.50 11.66 -18.08
CA LEU A 418 17.18 11.35 -19.35
C LEU A 418 16.33 10.46 -20.24
N VAL A 419 15.76 9.39 -19.66
CA VAL A 419 14.91 8.46 -20.40
C VAL A 419 13.63 9.17 -20.86
N ALA A 420 13.00 9.98 -20.02
CA ALA A 420 11.85 10.78 -20.42
C ALA A 420 12.20 11.78 -21.56
N ASP A 421 13.39 12.42 -21.53
CA ASP A 421 13.85 13.28 -22.64
C ASP A 421 14.02 12.50 -23.95
N ALA A 422 14.59 11.29 -23.90
CA ALA A 422 14.77 10.41 -25.05
C ALA A 422 13.42 9.90 -25.61
N GLN A 423 12.53 9.47 -24.73
CA GLN A 423 11.17 9.02 -25.04
C GLN A 423 10.35 10.13 -25.68
N LEU A 424 10.37 11.37 -25.14
CA LEU A 424 9.71 12.52 -25.75
C LEU A 424 10.32 12.86 -27.12
N ALA A 425 11.65 12.84 -27.25
CA ALA A 425 12.31 13.11 -28.52
C ALA A 425 11.86 12.12 -29.62
N ALA A 426 11.84 10.82 -29.32
CA ALA A 426 11.43 9.77 -30.25
C ALA A 426 9.92 9.82 -30.59
N THR A 427 9.07 10.10 -29.61
CA THR A 427 7.60 10.13 -29.79
C THR A 427 7.04 11.48 -30.25
N SER A 428 7.82 12.56 -30.23
CA SER A 428 7.43 13.89 -30.75
C SER A 428 6.91 13.86 -32.20
N GLY A 429 7.41 12.93 -33.03
CA GLY A 429 6.94 12.72 -34.41
C GLY A 429 5.53 12.11 -34.51
N LEU A 430 5.04 11.49 -33.44
CA LEU A 430 3.66 10.99 -33.27
C LEU A 430 2.74 12.07 -32.67
N GLY A 431 3.34 13.11 -32.06
CA GLY A 431 2.65 14.25 -31.47
C GLY A 431 2.63 14.25 -29.94
N ALA A 432 3.55 13.56 -29.27
CA ALA A 432 3.71 13.66 -27.82
C ALA A 432 4.08 15.09 -27.36
N ASP A 433 3.48 15.51 -26.25
CA ASP A 433 3.69 16.79 -25.57
C ASP A 433 4.52 16.63 -24.28
N ILE A 434 4.40 15.47 -23.60
CA ILE A 434 5.04 15.10 -22.32
C ILE A 434 5.54 13.65 -22.44
N ALA A 435 6.61 13.27 -21.74
CA ALA A 435 6.93 11.86 -21.47
C ALA A 435 7.21 11.62 -19.98
N LEU A 436 6.89 10.41 -19.50
CA LEU A 436 7.02 9.96 -18.12
C LEU A 436 7.67 8.56 -18.08
N MET A 437 8.60 8.35 -17.15
CA MET A 437 9.32 7.08 -16.98
C MET A 437 9.25 6.60 -15.52
N ASN A 438 8.93 5.33 -15.31
CA ASN A 438 8.90 4.74 -13.97
C ASN A 438 10.32 4.37 -13.47
N PRO A 439 10.61 4.53 -12.17
CA PRO A 439 11.92 4.22 -11.61
C PRO A 439 12.16 2.70 -11.47
N GLY A 440 11.12 1.88 -11.65
CA GLY A 440 11.22 0.42 -11.78
C GLY A 440 12.04 -0.02 -13.00
N GLY A 441 11.82 0.64 -14.14
CA GLY A 441 12.45 0.34 -15.42
C GLY A 441 13.94 0.66 -15.54
N LEU A 442 14.55 1.28 -14.51
CA LEU A 442 15.95 1.71 -14.49
C LEU A 442 16.80 0.74 -13.64
N ARG A 443 17.67 -0.05 -14.27
CA ARG A 443 18.36 -1.17 -13.61
C ARG A 443 19.83 -0.88 -13.23
N SER A 444 20.49 0.09 -13.87
CA SER A 444 21.83 0.57 -13.46
C SER A 444 21.94 2.10 -13.50
N ASP A 445 23.08 2.63 -13.05
CA ASP A 445 23.54 4.00 -13.39
C ASP A 445 24.29 3.98 -14.73
N LEU A 446 24.49 5.14 -15.36
CA LEU A 446 25.48 5.33 -16.43
C LEU A 446 26.72 6.02 -15.87
N GLU A 447 27.79 5.25 -15.68
CA GLU A 447 29.03 5.69 -15.03
C GLU A 447 29.97 6.44 -15.98
N PHE A 448 30.56 7.54 -15.50
CA PHE A 448 31.53 8.32 -16.28
C PHE A 448 32.97 7.76 -16.30
N PRO A 449 33.51 7.14 -15.23
CA PRO A 449 34.83 6.50 -15.29
C PRO A 449 34.90 5.38 -16.33
N GLU A 450 36.05 5.21 -17.02
CA GLU A 450 36.23 4.09 -17.97
C GLU A 450 35.93 2.71 -17.35
N SER A 451 35.22 1.86 -18.09
CA SER A 451 34.94 0.48 -17.72
C SER A 451 36.17 -0.41 -17.91
N ASP A 452 36.14 -1.64 -17.38
CA ASP A 452 37.23 -2.61 -17.61
C ASP A 452 37.35 -3.06 -19.09
N ALA A 453 36.36 -2.75 -19.96
CA ALA A 453 36.45 -2.98 -21.41
C ALA A 453 37.36 -1.94 -22.13
N GLY A 454 37.54 -0.75 -21.56
CA GLY A 454 38.54 0.24 -22.00
C GLY A 454 38.13 1.09 -23.21
N GLU A 455 36.83 1.32 -23.37
CA GLU A 455 36.23 2.35 -24.24
C GLU A 455 36.71 3.78 -23.88
N GLY A 456 36.81 4.10 -22.59
CA GLY A 456 37.43 5.32 -22.04
C GLY A 456 36.45 6.35 -21.47
N ASP A 457 36.93 7.14 -20.49
CA ASP A 457 36.15 8.11 -19.69
C ASP A 457 34.98 8.78 -20.45
N GLY A 458 33.76 8.44 -20.06
CA GLY A 458 32.51 9.04 -20.53
C GLY A 458 32.02 8.57 -21.89
N VAL A 459 32.54 7.48 -22.46
CA VAL A 459 31.87 6.78 -23.58
C VAL A 459 30.72 5.94 -23.02
N VAL A 460 29.60 5.87 -23.75
CA VAL A 460 28.49 4.95 -23.46
C VAL A 460 28.38 3.95 -24.61
N THR A 461 28.43 2.68 -24.27
CA THR A 461 28.31 1.55 -25.18
C THR A 461 26.88 0.97 -25.19
N PHE A 462 26.55 0.16 -26.19
CA PHE A 462 25.25 -0.52 -26.26
C PHE A 462 25.01 -1.40 -25.03
N GLY A 463 26.04 -2.08 -24.51
CA GLY A 463 25.90 -2.95 -23.34
C GLY A 463 25.55 -2.20 -22.06
N GLU A 464 26.08 -0.99 -21.88
CA GLU A 464 25.74 -0.11 -20.76
C GLU A 464 24.34 0.48 -20.94
N ALA A 465 24.00 0.96 -22.14
CA ALA A 465 22.66 1.49 -22.44
C ALA A 465 21.55 0.42 -22.28
N PHE A 466 21.83 -0.84 -22.63
CA PHE A 466 20.93 -1.96 -22.38
C PHE A 466 20.85 -2.29 -20.89
N THR A 467 21.97 -2.41 -20.16
CA THR A 467 21.96 -2.71 -18.72
C THR A 467 21.26 -1.62 -17.88
N PHE A 468 21.26 -0.38 -18.39
CA PHE A 468 20.52 0.75 -17.83
C PHE A 468 18.99 0.59 -17.97
N GLN A 469 18.52 0.07 -19.11
CA GLN A 469 17.09 -0.08 -19.46
C GLN A 469 16.87 -1.39 -20.28
N PRO A 470 16.88 -2.57 -19.64
CA PRO A 470 17.03 -3.86 -20.35
C PRO A 470 15.71 -4.43 -20.92
N PHE A 471 14.57 -3.86 -20.55
CA PHE A 471 13.25 -4.44 -20.79
C PHE A 471 12.74 -4.35 -22.23
N ASN A 472 13.40 -3.57 -23.11
CA ASN A 472 13.04 -3.47 -24.52
C ASN A 472 11.54 -3.15 -24.74
N ASN A 473 10.96 -2.26 -23.93
CA ASN A 473 9.54 -1.94 -23.97
C ASN A 473 9.16 -1.26 -25.29
N THR A 474 7.95 -1.49 -25.78
CA THR A 474 7.34 -0.66 -26.83
C THR A 474 6.78 0.62 -26.23
N MET A 475 7.17 1.77 -26.79
CA MET A 475 6.62 3.07 -26.41
C MET A 475 5.19 3.25 -26.91
N PHE A 476 4.36 3.90 -26.11
CA PHE A 476 3.01 4.35 -26.48
C PHE A 476 2.83 5.84 -26.21
N VAL A 477 1.98 6.49 -27.01
CA VAL A 477 1.49 7.86 -26.76
C VAL A 477 -0.01 7.81 -26.47
N LEU A 478 -0.38 8.34 -25.30
CA LEU A 478 -1.70 8.27 -24.69
C LEU A 478 -2.38 9.66 -24.71
N PRO A 479 -3.62 9.79 -25.22
CA PRO A 479 -4.40 11.02 -25.09
C PRO A 479 -5.00 11.14 -23.68
N MET A 480 -4.37 11.91 -22.79
CA MET A 480 -4.78 12.06 -21.39
C MET A 480 -5.28 13.47 -21.08
N THR A 481 -6.27 13.60 -20.21
CA THR A 481 -6.71 14.92 -19.71
C THR A 481 -5.76 15.46 -18.63
N GLY A 482 -5.70 16.78 -18.44
CA GLY A 482 -4.93 17.36 -17.33
C GLY A 482 -5.35 16.85 -15.94
N ALA A 483 -6.61 16.45 -15.76
CA ALA A 483 -7.07 15.77 -14.55
C ALA A 483 -6.43 14.39 -14.38
N GLN A 484 -6.42 13.56 -15.42
CA GLN A 484 -5.76 12.25 -15.41
C GLN A 484 -4.24 12.37 -15.22
N ILE A 485 -3.60 13.39 -15.80
CA ILE A 485 -2.17 13.68 -15.53
C ILE A 485 -1.96 14.03 -14.05
N THR A 486 -2.90 14.71 -13.41
CA THR A 486 -2.83 14.98 -11.96
C THR A 486 -2.93 13.68 -11.16
N SER A 487 -3.87 12.79 -11.50
CA SER A 487 -4.02 11.50 -10.84
C SER A 487 -2.79 10.58 -11.00
N VAL A 488 -2.18 10.51 -12.19
CA VAL A 488 -0.89 9.82 -12.41
C VAL A 488 0.23 10.38 -11.52
N LEU A 489 0.25 11.69 -11.28
CA LEU A 489 1.25 12.30 -10.38
C LEU A 489 0.91 12.07 -8.89
N GLU A 490 -0.34 11.81 -8.54
CA GLU A 490 -0.78 11.40 -7.19
C GLU A 490 -0.50 9.90 -6.93
N GLU A 491 -0.62 9.03 -7.95
CA GLU A 491 -0.32 7.58 -7.95
C GLU A 491 1.15 7.24 -7.64
N GLN A 492 2.04 8.23 -7.67
CA GLN A 492 3.41 8.11 -7.13
C GLN A 492 3.42 7.72 -5.64
N CYS A 493 2.32 7.99 -4.92
CA CYS A 493 2.02 7.45 -3.58
C CYS A 493 1.45 6.03 -3.72
N GLN A 494 2.26 5.02 -3.43
CA GLN A 494 1.90 3.63 -3.68
C GLN A 494 0.92 3.07 -2.63
N PRO A 495 0.13 2.03 -2.96
CA PRO A 495 -0.84 1.41 -2.05
C PRO A 495 -0.28 0.98 -0.69
N GLY A 496 -1.18 0.97 0.32
CA GLY A 496 -0.84 0.56 1.67
C GLY A 496 -0.51 -0.93 1.77
N GLY A 497 0.78 -1.27 1.68
CA GLY A 497 1.30 -2.64 1.70
C GLY A 497 2.47 -2.84 0.73
N SER A 498 2.59 -2.00 -0.31
CA SER A 498 3.64 -2.08 -1.33
C SER A 498 5.05 -2.06 -0.74
N SER A 499 5.93 -2.91 -1.28
CA SER A 499 7.34 -3.04 -0.86
C SER A 499 8.14 -1.73 -1.00
N ARG A 500 7.64 -0.77 -1.79
CA ARG A 500 8.13 0.61 -1.90
C ARG A 500 6.94 1.57 -1.74
N PRO A 501 6.96 2.51 -0.78
CA PRO A 501 5.83 3.41 -0.54
C PRO A 501 5.72 4.55 -1.56
N VAL A 502 6.79 4.81 -2.33
CA VAL A 502 6.87 5.88 -3.32
C VAL A 502 7.60 5.37 -4.55
N LEU A 503 7.06 5.67 -5.73
CA LEU A 503 7.74 5.51 -7.02
C LEU A 503 7.71 6.84 -7.75
N HIS A 504 8.82 7.59 -7.66
CA HIS A 504 8.96 8.90 -8.27
C HIS A 504 9.22 8.79 -9.77
N LEU A 505 8.34 9.37 -10.58
CA LEU A 505 8.46 9.37 -12.04
C LEU A 505 9.60 10.29 -12.49
N GLY A 506 10.38 9.83 -13.47
CA GLY A 506 11.23 10.69 -14.29
C GLY A 506 10.39 11.43 -15.32
N VAL A 507 10.67 12.71 -15.55
CA VAL A 507 9.81 13.58 -16.36
C VAL A 507 10.59 14.36 -17.42
N SER A 508 9.98 14.55 -18.59
CA SER A 508 10.62 15.17 -19.76
C SER A 508 10.81 16.69 -19.65
N ASP A 509 11.84 17.21 -20.33
CA ASP A 509 12.16 18.65 -20.36
C ASP A 509 10.96 19.52 -20.73
N GLY A 510 10.75 20.58 -19.94
CA GLY A 510 9.62 21.50 -20.11
C GLY A 510 8.34 21.11 -19.37
N PHE A 511 8.23 19.89 -18.81
CA PHE A 511 7.16 19.53 -17.87
C PHE A 511 7.65 19.65 -16.42
N THR A 512 6.91 20.35 -15.57
CA THR A 512 7.30 20.62 -14.17
C THR A 512 6.10 20.68 -13.23
N TYR A 513 6.28 20.29 -11.98
CA TYR A 513 5.25 20.41 -10.93
C TYR A 513 5.87 20.54 -9.53
N ASP A 514 5.06 20.99 -8.56
CA ASP A 514 5.40 20.96 -7.14
C ASP A 514 4.78 19.71 -6.50
N LEU A 515 5.57 19.00 -5.68
CA LEU A 515 5.20 17.71 -5.09
C LEU A 515 5.34 17.76 -3.57
N ALA A 516 4.39 17.18 -2.84
CA ALA A 516 4.47 17.01 -1.39
C ALA A 516 4.01 15.61 -0.99
N ILE A 517 4.96 14.73 -0.63
CA ILE A 517 4.72 13.33 -0.26
C ILE A 517 4.62 13.18 1.27
N THR A 518 3.46 12.74 1.77
CA THR A 518 3.25 12.44 3.19
C THR A 518 3.51 10.97 3.45
N THR A 519 4.39 10.65 4.39
CA THR A 519 4.59 9.26 4.87
C THR A 519 4.29 9.13 6.36
N GLN A 520 3.59 8.05 6.73
CA GLN A 520 3.30 7.68 8.12
C GLN A 520 3.74 6.24 8.37
N ALA A 521 4.58 6.04 9.39
CA ALA A 521 5.12 4.73 9.77
C ALA A 521 5.83 3.94 8.64
N GLY A 522 6.28 4.61 7.59
CA GLY A 522 6.95 4.01 6.42
C GLY A 522 6.06 3.82 5.19
N VAL A 523 4.74 3.97 5.34
CA VAL A 523 3.77 3.91 4.23
C VAL A 523 3.50 5.32 3.70
N CYS A 524 3.27 5.48 2.39
CA CYS A 524 2.77 6.75 1.86
C CYS A 524 1.28 6.91 2.19
N THR A 525 0.92 8.03 2.79
CA THR A 525 -0.45 8.32 3.25
C THR A 525 -1.03 9.58 2.60
N GLY A 526 -0.52 9.95 1.43
CA GLY A 526 -1.04 11.03 0.61
C GLY A 526 0.06 11.78 -0.15
N VAL A 527 -0.27 12.20 -1.37
CA VAL A 527 0.50 13.14 -2.16
C VAL A 527 -0.38 14.35 -2.47
N GLU A 528 0.17 15.56 -2.31
CA GLU A 528 -0.40 16.78 -2.89
C GLU A 528 0.45 17.19 -4.11
N VAL A 529 -0.19 17.32 -5.28
CA VAL A 529 0.44 17.82 -6.52
C VAL A 529 -0.08 19.22 -6.81
N SER A 530 0.81 20.17 -7.12
CA SER A 530 0.40 21.53 -7.51
C SER A 530 1.33 22.15 -8.55
N ASN A 531 0.99 23.35 -9.03
CA ASN A 531 1.79 24.13 -9.99
C ASN A 531 2.25 23.35 -11.24
N ILE A 532 1.41 22.42 -11.74
CA ILE A 532 1.67 21.62 -12.94
C ILE A 532 1.73 22.55 -14.16
N GLU A 533 2.92 22.74 -14.73
CA GLU A 533 3.19 23.55 -15.92
C GLU A 533 3.83 22.72 -17.04
N LEU A 534 3.49 23.07 -18.28
CA LEU A 534 4.14 22.60 -19.51
C LEU A 534 4.63 23.84 -20.29
N ASP A 535 5.90 23.86 -20.69
CA ASP A 535 6.56 25.02 -21.32
C ASP A 535 6.49 26.32 -20.48
N GLY A 536 6.31 26.20 -19.16
CA GLY A 536 6.06 27.33 -18.24
C GLY A 536 4.66 27.94 -18.38
N LEU A 537 3.67 27.11 -18.74
CA LEU A 537 2.25 27.45 -18.80
C LEU A 537 1.44 26.40 -17.99
N PRO A 538 0.59 26.80 -17.04
CA PRO A 538 -0.24 25.88 -16.28
C PRO A 538 -1.13 24.99 -17.14
N ILE A 539 -1.16 23.70 -16.83
CA ILE A 539 -2.04 22.72 -17.49
C ILE A 539 -3.52 23.01 -17.19
N SER A 540 -4.38 22.74 -18.18
CA SER A 540 -5.82 22.76 -18.00
C SER A 540 -6.35 21.36 -17.71
N MET A 541 -6.97 21.19 -16.54
CA MET A 541 -7.59 19.92 -16.13
C MET A 541 -8.64 19.37 -17.10
N THR A 542 -9.13 20.18 -18.05
CA THR A 542 -10.14 19.81 -19.05
C THR A 542 -9.62 19.76 -20.50
N GLU A 543 -8.35 20.08 -20.76
CA GLU A 543 -7.74 19.90 -22.08
C GLU A 543 -6.98 18.56 -22.13
N THR A 544 -6.82 18.02 -23.34
CA THR A 544 -6.15 16.74 -23.59
C THR A 544 -4.74 17.01 -24.11
N TYR A 545 -3.77 16.30 -23.53
CA TYR A 545 -2.35 16.31 -23.87
C TYR A 545 -1.93 14.91 -24.30
N GLN A 546 -0.87 14.82 -25.10
CA GLN A 546 -0.34 13.54 -25.57
C GLN A 546 0.85 13.12 -24.69
N VAL A 547 0.64 12.14 -23.81
CA VAL A 547 1.66 11.66 -22.85
C VAL A 547 2.33 10.41 -23.39
N ALA A 548 3.65 10.37 -23.46
CA ALA A 548 4.43 9.20 -23.86
C ALA A 548 4.94 8.40 -22.66
N VAL A 549 4.77 7.08 -22.72
CA VAL A 549 5.20 6.12 -21.69
C VAL A 549 5.58 4.78 -22.33
N ASN A 550 6.31 3.93 -21.59
CA ASN A 550 6.51 2.53 -21.96
C ASN A 550 5.20 1.71 -21.87
N ASN A 551 5.14 0.52 -22.48
CA ASN A 551 3.92 -0.30 -22.47
C ASN A 551 3.52 -0.80 -21.08
N PHE A 552 4.50 -1.02 -20.19
CA PHE A 552 4.26 -1.42 -18.79
C PHE A 552 3.41 -0.37 -18.06
N LEU A 553 3.83 0.90 -18.08
CA LEU A 553 3.03 2.02 -17.56
C LEU A 553 1.72 2.17 -18.32
N ALA A 554 1.71 2.05 -19.65
CA ALA A 554 0.48 2.17 -20.44
C ALA A 554 -0.59 1.13 -20.06
N ASP A 555 -0.19 -0.05 -19.60
CA ASP A 555 -1.08 -1.11 -19.14
C ASP A 555 -1.47 -1.01 -17.65
N GLY A 556 -0.91 -0.06 -16.89
CA GLY A 556 -1.21 0.21 -15.48
C GLY A 556 -0.14 -0.24 -14.47
N GLY A 557 0.99 -0.74 -14.92
CA GLY A 557 2.07 -1.25 -14.06
C GLY A 557 2.65 -0.20 -13.10
N ASP A 558 3.32 -0.67 -12.03
CA ASP A 558 3.74 0.16 -10.88
C ASP A 558 2.55 0.89 -10.21
N ASN A 559 1.34 0.31 -10.27
CA ASN A 559 0.07 0.84 -9.72
C ASN A 559 -0.39 2.20 -10.31
N PHE A 560 0.05 2.56 -11.51
CA PHE A 560 -0.39 3.79 -12.20
C PHE A 560 -1.68 3.55 -13.02
N ASP A 561 -2.75 3.14 -12.34
CA ASP A 561 -4.06 2.75 -12.89
C ASP A 561 -4.64 3.77 -13.88
N THR A 562 -4.41 5.07 -13.68
CA THR A 562 -4.96 6.12 -14.55
C THR A 562 -4.42 6.05 -15.99
N PHE A 563 -3.26 5.42 -16.25
CA PHE A 563 -2.83 5.13 -17.62
C PHE A 563 -3.71 4.07 -18.30
N ALA A 564 -4.14 3.05 -17.55
CA ALA A 564 -4.94 1.94 -18.06
C ALA A 564 -6.36 2.37 -18.50
N GLU A 565 -6.90 3.46 -17.92
CA GLU A 565 -8.17 4.08 -18.36
C GLU A 565 -8.18 4.44 -19.86
N VAL A 566 -7.01 4.69 -20.47
CA VAL A 566 -6.89 5.05 -21.88
C VAL A 566 -7.12 3.82 -22.74
N ASP A 567 -8.29 3.75 -23.39
CA ASP A 567 -8.72 2.63 -24.26
C ASP A 567 -7.60 2.24 -25.25
N PRO A 568 -7.16 0.97 -25.26
CA PRO A 568 -6.12 0.47 -26.18
C PRO A 568 -6.32 0.79 -27.67
N VAL A 569 -7.53 1.13 -28.13
CA VAL A 569 -7.75 1.55 -29.53
C VAL A 569 -7.31 2.99 -29.84
N ASP A 570 -7.19 3.85 -28.83
CA ASP A 570 -6.80 5.26 -28.96
C ASP A 570 -5.32 5.50 -28.59
N ARG A 571 -4.62 4.50 -28.06
CA ARG A 571 -3.16 4.50 -27.81
C ARG A 571 -2.38 4.44 -29.13
N ILE A 572 -1.34 5.27 -29.29
CA ILE A 572 -0.51 5.31 -30.51
C ILE A 572 0.82 4.61 -30.25
N PRO A 573 1.14 3.46 -30.90
CA PRO A 573 2.41 2.77 -30.73
C PRO A 573 3.58 3.52 -31.39
N GLY A 574 4.74 3.47 -30.73
CA GLY A 574 6.00 4.09 -31.14
C GLY A 574 7.13 3.09 -31.40
N PRO A 575 8.41 3.50 -31.22
CA PRO A 575 9.57 2.62 -31.29
C PRO A 575 9.77 1.85 -29.97
N GLN A 576 10.84 1.05 -29.89
CA GLN A 576 11.31 0.50 -28.61
C GLN A 576 11.96 1.59 -27.75
N ASP A 577 11.95 1.41 -26.43
CA ASP A 577 12.54 2.32 -25.46
C ASP A 577 14.08 2.43 -25.60
N ILE A 578 14.76 1.32 -25.90
CA ILE A 578 16.21 1.26 -26.11
C ILE A 578 16.64 1.93 -27.43
N ASP A 579 15.86 1.75 -28.50
CA ASP A 579 16.04 2.48 -29.77
C ASP A 579 15.93 4.00 -29.54
N ALA A 580 14.95 4.43 -28.74
CA ALA A 580 14.74 5.85 -28.42
C ALA A 580 15.93 6.46 -27.65
N LEU A 581 16.51 5.72 -26.70
CA LEU A 581 17.70 6.14 -25.96
C LEU A 581 18.94 6.25 -26.88
N ILE A 582 19.13 5.31 -27.79
CA ILE A 582 20.25 5.29 -28.74
C ILE A 582 20.15 6.43 -29.77
N ASP A 583 18.97 6.65 -30.36
CA ASP A 583 18.72 7.79 -31.27
C ASP A 583 18.92 9.14 -30.54
N TYR A 584 18.61 9.21 -29.24
CA TYR A 584 18.88 10.40 -28.42
C TYR A 584 20.38 10.63 -28.20
N PHE A 585 21.18 9.57 -28.03
CA PHE A 585 22.63 9.66 -27.89
C PHE A 585 23.35 10.09 -29.19
N ASP A 586 22.97 9.58 -30.37
CA ASP A 586 23.50 10.06 -31.68
C ASP A 586 23.17 11.54 -31.91
N ALA A 587 21.96 11.96 -31.50
CA ALA A 587 21.51 13.34 -31.65
C ALA A 587 22.20 14.35 -30.70
N ASN A 588 22.53 13.95 -29.46
CA ASN A 588 22.88 14.89 -28.39
C ASN A 588 24.28 14.74 -27.77
N SER A 589 25.07 13.72 -28.15
CA SER A 589 26.40 13.46 -27.54
C SER A 589 27.38 14.65 -27.59
N PRO A 590 28.09 14.98 -26.49
CA PRO A 590 28.01 14.35 -25.17
C PRO A 590 26.81 14.86 -24.34
N VAL A 591 26.08 13.92 -23.74
CA VAL A 591 24.94 14.16 -22.86
C VAL A 591 25.42 14.53 -21.46
N ALA A 592 24.79 15.50 -20.80
CA ALA A 592 25.02 15.80 -19.40
C ALA A 592 23.90 15.18 -18.55
N PRO A 593 24.12 14.86 -17.25
CA PRO A 593 23.03 14.52 -16.35
C PRO A 593 21.96 15.61 -16.40
N PRO A 594 20.69 15.28 -16.74
CA PRO A 594 19.59 16.22 -16.63
C PRO A 594 19.45 16.72 -15.19
N PRO A 595 19.00 17.97 -14.98
CA PRO A 595 18.82 18.47 -13.63
C PRO A 595 17.63 17.78 -12.96
N THR A 596 17.77 17.52 -11.66
CA THR A 596 16.67 17.14 -10.76
C THR A 596 16.11 18.41 -10.12
N ASP A 597 15.57 19.28 -10.98
CA ASP A 597 14.82 20.49 -10.60
C ASP A 597 13.54 20.65 -11.45
N ARG A 598 13.05 19.55 -12.05
CA ARG A 598 11.76 19.52 -12.75
C ARG A 598 10.61 19.27 -11.77
N VAL A 599 10.88 18.63 -10.63
CA VAL A 599 9.91 18.40 -9.56
C VAL A 599 10.33 19.14 -8.29
N ASN A 600 9.54 20.14 -7.89
CA ASN A 600 9.81 20.87 -6.65
C ASN A 600 9.27 20.07 -5.46
N GLU A 601 10.05 19.08 -5.00
CA GLU A 601 9.78 18.38 -3.74
C GLU A 601 9.73 19.38 -2.56
N THR A 602 8.60 19.42 -1.87
CA THR A 602 8.37 20.23 -0.68
C THR A 602 8.20 19.35 0.55
N PRO A 603 8.93 19.58 1.66
CA PRO A 603 8.79 18.78 2.87
C PRO A 603 7.37 18.91 3.44
N THR A 604 6.65 17.80 3.54
CA THR A 604 5.28 17.79 4.08
C THR A 604 5.27 18.16 5.56
N VAL A 605 4.77 19.35 5.84
CA VAL A 605 4.25 19.70 7.15
C VAL A 605 2.87 19.06 7.25
N LEU A 606 2.71 18.05 8.10
CA LEU A 606 1.40 17.47 8.42
C LEU A 606 0.43 18.62 8.79
N PRO A 607 -0.76 18.72 8.18
CA PRO A 607 -1.67 19.83 8.42
C PRO A 607 -1.96 20.03 9.90
N SER A 608 -1.89 21.27 10.39
CA SER A 608 -2.11 21.56 11.81
C SER A 608 -3.49 21.06 12.25
N PRO A 609 -3.60 20.35 13.39
CA PRO A 609 -4.88 19.80 13.84
C PRO A 609 -5.87 20.90 14.20
N ILE A 610 -7.16 20.57 14.14
CA ILE A 610 -8.24 21.46 14.55
C ILE A 610 -8.17 21.76 16.06
N ASP A 611 -7.89 23.01 16.39
CA ASP A 611 -7.58 23.45 17.75
C ASP A 611 -8.87 23.71 18.55
N GLY A 612 -9.07 22.97 19.64
CA GLY A 612 -10.23 23.11 20.52
C GLY A 612 -10.12 24.31 21.47
N VAL A 613 -10.87 25.39 21.22
CA VAL A 613 -10.89 26.60 22.07
C VAL A 613 -11.96 26.52 23.16
N THR A 614 -11.76 27.21 24.30
CA THR A 614 -12.78 27.29 25.35
C THR A 614 -14.03 28.03 24.82
N PRO A 615 -15.22 27.39 24.73
CA PRO A 615 -16.35 27.94 23.96
C PRO A 615 -16.81 29.36 24.34
N ALA A 616 -16.96 30.24 23.34
CA ALA A 616 -17.15 31.68 23.55
C ALA A 616 -18.21 32.31 22.63
N ARG A 617 -19.13 33.11 23.19
CA ARG A 617 -20.17 33.83 22.43
C ARG A 617 -19.61 35.06 21.72
N LEU A 618 -19.69 35.06 20.40
CA LEU A 618 -19.18 36.13 19.51
C LEU A 618 -20.29 37.06 19.01
N LEU A 619 -21.53 36.57 18.89
CA LEU A 619 -22.72 37.30 18.44
C LEU A 619 -23.89 37.03 19.39
N GLU A 620 -24.63 38.09 19.74
CA GLU A 620 -25.85 38.00 20.57
C GLU A 620 -26.78 39.17 20.23
N THR A 621 -27.75 38.97 19.32
CA THR A 621 -28.63 40.09 18.90
C THR A 621 -29.62 40.53 19.98
N ARG A 622 -29.90 39.67 20.95
CA ARG A 622 -30.96 39.82 21.97
C ARG A 622 -30.53 40.78 23.09
N THR A 623 -31.51 41.27 23.86
CA THR A 623 -31.25 42.22 24.95
C THR A 623 -31.75 41.70 26.29
N GLY A 624 -30.82 41.22 27.13
CA GLY A 624 -31.10 40.75 28.48
C GLY A 624 -29.94 40.98 29.45
N PRO A 625 -30.10 40.61 30.73
CA PRO A 625 -29.03 40.68 31.73
C PRO A 625 -27.94 39.64 31.48
N ASP A 626 -28.32 38.46 30.97
CA ASP A 626 -27.45 37.30 30.76
C ASP A 626 -27.11 37.08 29.27
N ASP A 627 -27.82 37.76 28.36
CA ASP A 627 -27.53 37.76 26.91
C ASP A 627 -26.28 38.62 26.65
N LYS A 628 -25.10 38.01 26.64
CA LYS A 628 -23.79 38.68 26.61
C LYS A 628 -22.80 37.97 25.68
N THR A 629 -21.89 38.72 25.07
CA THR A 629 -20.73 38.18 24.33
C THR A 629 -19.49 38.12 25.23
N VAL A 630 -18.41 37.49 24.75
CA VAL A 630 -17.13 37.36 25.47
C VAL A 630 -16.43 38.70 25.72
N ASP A 631 -16.66 39.69 24.86
CA ASP A 631 -15.95 40.98 24.83
C ASP A 631 -16.87 42.23 24.85
N GLY A 632 -18.17 42.06 24.69
CA GLY A 632 -19.14 43.16 24.59
C GLY A 632 -19.32 43.74 23.18
N LEU A 633 -18.70 43.14 22.16
CA LEU A 633 -18.97 43.46 20.75
C LEU A 633 -20.17 42.65 20.25
N PHE A 634 -20.88 43.17 19.25
CA PHE A 634 -22.08 42.54 18.65
C PHE A 634 -23.23 42.17 19.63
N GLU A 635 -23.25 42.74 20.83
CA GLU A 635 -24.35 42.59 21.79
C GLU A 635 -25.56 43.48 21.47
N GLY A 636 -26.77 42.91 21.58
CA GLY A 636 -28.02 43.67 21.60
C GLY A 636 -28.31 44.45 20.32
N ILE A 637 -27.71 44.05 19.20
CA ILE A 637 -27.83 44.74 17.90
C ILE A 637 -29.24 44.66 17.30
N GLY A 638 -30.09 43.76 17.83
CA GLY A 638 -31.48 43.54 17.41
C GLY A 638 -31.60 42.58 16.23
N LYS A 639 -32.84 42.14 15.97
CA LYS A 639 -33.17 41.16 14.94
C LYS A 639 -32.61 41.51 13.56
N VAL A 640 -32.04 40.50 12.91
CA VAL A 640 -31.71 40.53 11.48
C VAL A 640 -33.01 40.53 10.70
N ALA A 641 -33.14 41.42 9.72
CA ALA A 641 -34.32 41.52 8.87
C ALA A 641 -34.33 40.41 7.78
N PRO A 642 -35.50 40.06 7.20
CA PRO A 642 -35.57 39.09 6.11
C PRO A 642 -34.74 39.57 4.91
N GLY A 643 -33.79 38.74 4.47
CA GLY A 643 -32.86 39.09 3.41
C GLY A 643 -31.63 39.89 3.86
N GLY A 644 -31.43 40.06 5.17
CA GLY A 644 -30.27 40.73 5.75
C GLY A 644 -29.08 39.80 5.99
N THR A 645 -27.89 40.41 6.11
CA THR A 645 -26.63 39.74 6.46
C THR A 645 -25.99 40.46 7.66
N VAL A 646 -25.39 39.70 8.57
CA VAL A 646 -24.49 40.19 9.61
C VAL A 646 -23.06 39.85 9.19
N GLU A 647 -22.24 40.88 9.05
CA GLU A 647 -20.77 40.80 8.92
C GLU A 647 -20.22 40.67 10.35
N LEU A 648 -19.66 39.50 10.69
CA LEU A 648 -19.16 39.17 12.02
C LEU A 648 -17.64 39.04 11.99
N THR A 649 -16.94 39.92 12.70
CA THR A 649 -15.51 39.73 12.98
C THR A 649 -15.33 38.59 13.98
N VAL A 650 -14.46 37.65 13.66
CA VAL A 650 -14.20 36.43 14.44
C VAL A 650 -12.75 36.34 14.91
N ALA A 651 -11.78 36.67 14.05
CA ALA A 651 -10.36 36.71 14.41
C ALA A 651 -10.09 37.66 15.61
N ASP A 652 -9.03 37.37 16.38
CA ASP A 652 -8.69 38.02 17.66
C ASP A 652 -9.79 37.94 18.76
N ARG A 653 -10.85 37.15 18.58
CA ARG A 653 -11.97 37.03 19.54
C ARG A 653 -12.21 35.59 19.97
N GLY A 654 -12.67 35.42 21.22
CA GLY A 654 -13.09 34.11 21.77
C GLY A 654 -11.99 33.05 21.94
N GLY A 655 -10.76 33.29 21.49
CA GLY A 655 -9.67 32.32 21.43
C GLY A 655 -9.14 32.07 20.01
N VAL A 656 -9.83 32.57 18.98
CA VAL A 656 -9.40 32.50 17.58
C VAL A 656 -8.18 33.41 17.36
N PRO A 657 -7.09 32.93 16.74
CA PRO A 657 -5.95 33.74 16.30
C PRO A 657 -6.30 34.83 15.27
N SER A 658 -5.27 35.52 14.78
CA SER A 658 -5.37 36.53 13.70
C SER A 658 -5.27 35.94 12.29
N ASP A 659 -4.85 34.68 12.23
CA ASP A 659 -4.22 33.93 11.15
C ASP A 659 -4.83 32.51 11.08
N ALA A 660 -6.14 32.43 11.34
CA ALA A 660 -6.94 31.23 11.16
C ALA A 660 -7.68 31.29 9.82
N ASP A 661 -7.63 30.20 9.05
CA ASP A 661 -8.37 30.06 7.79
C ASP A 661 -9.85 29.73 8.07
N ALA A 662 -10.16 28.86 9.03
CA ALA A 662 -11.54 28.50 9.36
C ALA A 662 -11.84 28.40 10.86
N VAL A 663 -13.13 28.42 11.20
CA VAL A 663 -13.65 28.28 12.57
C VAL A 663 -14.87 27.39 12.61
N VAL A 664 -15.09 26.71 13.75
CA VAL A 664 -16.33 25.97 14.01
C VAL A 664 -17.23 26.78 14.94
N LEU A 665 -18.31 27.30 14.36
CA LEU A 665 -19.30 28.14 15.00
C LEU A 665 -20.61 27.35 15.21
N ASN A 666 -21.12 27.29 16.44
CA ASN A 666 -22.53 26.96 16.63
C ASN A 666 -23.38 28.22 16.42
N ILE A 667 -24.21 28.23 15.39
CA ILE A 667 -25.01 29.39 14.98
C ILE A 667 -26.48 29.08 15.21
N GLY A 668 -27.17 29.95 15.95
CA GLY A 668 -28.56 29.75 16.38
C GLY A 668 -29.53 30.80 15.85
N ALA A 669 -30.69 30.34 15.35
CA ALA A 669 -31.82 31.17 14.97
C ALA A 669 -32.88 31.17 16.10
N ILE A 670 -33.21 32.35 16.62
CA ILE A 670 -34.08 32.51 17.79
C ILE A 670 -35.39 33.23 17.42
N GLN A 671 -36.48 32.48 17.50
CA GLN A 671 -37.86 32.90 17.18
C GLN A 671 -37.98 33.62 15.82
N PRO A 672 -37.60 32.96 14.71
CA PRO A 672 -37.75 33.50 13.35
C PRO A 672 -39.22 33.76 12.99
N SER A 673 -39.47 34.79 12.19
CA SER A 673 -40.83 35.24 11.82
C SER A 673 -41.57 34.33 10.83
N ALA A 674 -40.84 33.45 10.15
CA ALA A 674 -41.30 32.57 9.09
C ALA A 674 -40.33 31.38 9.00
N ALA A 675 -40.75 30.29 8.33
CA ALA A 675 -39.83 29.23 7.95
C ALA A 675 -38.76 29.76 6.97
N GLY A 676 -37.55 29.21 7.03
CA GLY A 676 -36.40 29.75 6.33
C GLY A 676 -35.09 29.06 6.65
N PHE A 677 -33.99 29.76 6.35
CA PHE A 677 -32.64 29.28 6.59
C PHE A 677 -31.65 30.43 6.88
N LEU A 678 -30.51 30.06 7.44
CA LEU A 678 -29.28 30.86 7.47
C LEU A 678 -28.26 30.31 6.47
N THR A 679 -27.41 31.18 5.93
CA THR A 679 -26.21 30.82 5.13
C THR A 679 -24.99 31.52 5.73
N VAL A 680 -23.86 30.83 5.75
CA VAL A 680 -22.61 31.24 6.41
C VAL A 680 -21.45 31.03 5.43
N TRP A 681 -20.65 32.07 5.18
CA TRP A 681 -19.57 32.06 4.18
C TRP A 681 -18.56 33.21 4.42
N PRO A 682 -17.32 33.15 3.89
CA PRO A 682 -16.37 34.26 3.94
C PRO A 682 -16.94 35.53 3.26
N CYS A 683 -16.85 36.69 3.90
CA CYS A 683 -17.52 37.92 3.45
C CYS A 683 -17.01 38.50 2.12
N THR A 684 -15.82 38.11 1.67
CA THR A 684 -15.23 38.43 0.36
C THR A 684 -16.04 37.85 -0.81
N ASP A 685 -16.78 36.78 -0.56
CA ASP A 685 -17.20 35.84 -1.60
C ASP A 685 -18.68 35.99 -2.00
N PRO A 686 -19.06 35.57 -3.22
CA PRO A 686 -20.46 35.51 -3.61
C PRO A 686 -21.19 34.49 -2.72
N ARG A 687 -22.24 34.95 -2.01
CA ARG A 687 -23.00 34.07 -1.11
C ARG A 687 -23.48 32.80 -1.84
N PRO A 688 -23.15 31.61 -1.32
CA PRO A 688 -23.54 30.35 -1.95
C PRO A 688 -25.05 30.07 -1.90
N LEU A 689 -25.45 28.95 -2.51
CA LEU A 689 -26.79 28.36 -2.43
C LEU A 689 -27.00 27.50 -1.18
N ALA A 690 -25.91 27.10 -0.50
CA ALA A 690 -25.96 26.29 0.71
C ALA A 690 -26.76 26.96 1.85
N SER A 691 -27.35 26.13 2.69
CA SER A 691 -28.06 26.51 3.92
C SER A 691 -27.44 25.78 5.09
N ASN A 692 -27.03 26.51 6.14
CA ASN A 692 -26.32 25.93 7.29
C ASN A 692 -27.21 25.74 8.52
N VAL A 693 -28.30 26.51 8.66
CA VAL A 693 -29.30 26.33 9.73
C VAL A 693 -30.68 26.46 9.12
N ASN A 694 -31.48 25.39 9.18
CA ASN A 694 -32.84 25.36 8.65
C ASN A 694 -33.85 25.48 9.82
N PHE A 695 -34.95 26.22 9.63
CA PHE A 695 -35.93 26.49 10.69
C PHE A 695 -37.37 26.69 10.19
N LEU A 696 -38.35 26.39 11.04
CA LEU A 696 -39.75 26.84 10.93
C LEU A 696 -39.96 28.15 11.73
N ALA A 697 -41.20 28.62 11.83
CA ALA A 697 -41.53 29.91 12.46
C ALA A 697 -41.74 29.78 13.98
N PHE A 698 -41.10 30.67 14.75
CA PHE A 698 -41.04 30.71 16.22
C PHE A 698 -40.11 29.71 16.91
N ASP A 699 -39.37 28.91 16.15
CA ASP A 699 -38.40 27.91 16.61
C ASP A 699 -37.26 28.51 17.46
N ILE A 700 -36.54 27.63 18.16
CA ILE A 700 -35.21 27.90 18.73
C ILE A 700 -34.33 26.71 18.31
N VAL A 701 -33.47 26.91 17.32
CA VAL A 701 -32.64 25.87 16.71
C VAL A 701 -31.24 26.42 16.42
N SER A 702 -30.23 25.55 16.47
CA SER A 702 -28.84 25.88 16.18
C SER A 702 -28.16 24.74 15.45
N ASN A 703 -27.14 25.05 14.65
CA ASN A 703 -26.29 24.05 14.01
C ASN A 703 -24.81 24.43 14.11
N ALA A 704 -23.94 23.44 14.23
CA ALA A 704 -22.50 23.61 14.07
C ALA A 704 -22.13 23.77 12.59
N VAL A 705 -21.26 24.76 12.33
CA VAL A 705 -20.85 25.15 10.98
C VAL A 705 -19.34 25.36 11.01
N LEU A 706 -18.59 24.59 10.22
CA LEU A 706 -17.25 25.00 9.83
C LEU A 706 -17.41 26.11 8.79
N ALA A 707 -16.85 27.28 9.09
CA ALA A 707 -16.93 28.46 8.25
C ALA A 707 -15.53 29.02 8.02
N GLN A 708 -15.15 29.11 6.75
CA GLN A 708 -13.95 29.82 6.32
C GLN A 708 -14.09 31.32 6.62
N LEU A 709 -12.98 31.93 7.03
CA LEU A 709 -12.82 33.36 7.24
C LEU A 709 -12.29 34.03 5.97
N SER A 710 -12.69 35.29 5.72
CA SER A 710 -11.98 36.13 4.76
C SER A 710 -10.63 36.61 5.31
N ASP A 711 -9.74 37.11 4.44
CA ASP A 711 -8.42 37.70 4.76
C ASP A 711 -8.40 38.73 5.91
N ASP A 712 -9.57 39.31 6.27
CA ASP A 712 -9.74 40.28 7.35
C ASP A 712 -10.35 39.70 8.64
N GLY A 713 -10.44 38.37 8.73
CA GLY A 713 -10.92 37.63 9.89
C GLY A 713 -12.44 37.69 10.09
N THR A 714 -13.21 37.91 9.01
CA THR A 714 -14.67 38.04 9.05
C THR A 714 -15.42 36.86 8.42
N VAL A 715 -16.63 36.61 8.92
CA VAL A 715 -17.61 35.68 8.34
C VAL A 715 -18.96 36.39 8.16
N CYS A 716 -19.67 36.06 7.09
CA CYS A 716 -20.96 36.65 6.76
C CYS A 716 -22.10 35.66 7.08
N ILE A 717 -23.10 36.10 7.85
CA ILE A 717 -24.26 35.30 8.26
C ILE A 717 -25.53 35.92 7.69
N TYR A 718 -26.13 35.27 6.68
CA TYR A 718 -27.39 35.65 6.05
C TYR A 718 -28.59 35.07 6.78
N SER A 719 -29.74 35.76 6.76
CA SER A 719 -31.03 35.21 7.20
C SER A 719 -32.13 35.45 6.16
N SER A 720 -32.88 34.40 5.80
CA SER A 720 -34.04 34.52 4.91
C SER A 720 -35.30 35.11 5.59
N ALA A 721 -35.34 35.15 6.93
CA ALA A 721 -36.48 35.61 7.74
C ALA A 721 -36.07 36.62 8.83
N GLU A 722 -37.04 37.26 9.50
CA GLU A 722 -36.75 38.16 10.62
C GLU A 722 -36.48 37.33 11.89
N THR A 723 -35.25 37.32 12.38
CA THR A 723 -34.84 36.46 13.50
C THR A 723 -33.82 37.14 14.42
N ASP A 724 -33.76 36.70 15.67
CA ASP A 724 -32.61 36.97 16.53
C ASP A 724 -31.53 35.90 16.27
N LEU A 725 -30.24 36.28 16.35
CA LEU A 725 -29.11 35.38 16.11
C LEU A 725 -28.19 35.29 17.33
N ILE A 726 -27.62 34.09 17.51
CA ILE A 726 -26.44 33.84 18.35
C ILE A 726 -25.37 33.13 17.52
N ALA A 727 -24.09 33.36 17.86
CA ALA A 727 -22.98 32.56 17.35
C ALA A 727 -21.94 32.34 18.45
N ASP A 728 -21.65 31.07 18.74
CA ASP A 728 -20.67 30.61 19.72
C ASP A 728 -19.53 29.87 19.00
N VAL A 729 -18.27 30.29 19.17
CA VAL A 729 -17.10 29.58 18.62
C VAL A 729 -16.65 28.47 19.56
N ASN A 730 -16.28 27.31 19.00
CA ASN A 730 -15.83 26.12 19.75
C ASN A 730 -14.45 25.60 19.31
N SER A 731 -14.08 25.76 18.04
CA SER A 731 -12.79 25.30 17.49
C SER A 731 -12.29 26.22 16.39
N VAL A 732 -11.01 26.12 16.06
CA VAL A 732 -10.34 26.88 15.00
C VAL A 732 -9.45 25.98 14.16
N VAL A 733 -9.36 26.26 12.86
CA VAL A 733 -8.45 25.63 11.91
C VAL A 733 -7.36 26.65 11.56
N PRO A 734 -6.07 26.36 11.79
CA PRO A 734 -4.95 27.20 11.34
C PRO A 734 -4.88 27.35 9.82
N ASP A 735 -4.05 28.28 9.33
CA ASP A 735 -3.78 28.52 7.89
C ASP A 735 -3.23 27.27 7.17
N ASP A 736 -2.35 26.52 7.85
CA ASP A 736 -1.85 25.21 7.42
C ASP A 736 -2.72 24.03 7.91
N GLY A 737 -3.94 24.30 8.38
CA GLY A 737 -4.72 23.37 9.17
C GLY A 737 -5.65 22.42 8.41
N SER A 738 -6.14 21.42 9.14
CA SER A 738 -7.20 20.48 8.73
C SER A 738 -8.37 20.52 9.73
N PRO A 739 -9.65 20.36 9.31
CA PRO A 739 -10.13 20.11 7.94
C PRO A 739 -9.96 21.31 7.00
N ARG A 740 -9.60 21.04 5.74
CA ARG A 740 -9.50 22.04 4.67
C ARG A 740 -10.91 22.53 4.29
N PRO A 741 -11.25 23.83 4.43
CA PRO A 741 -12.55 24.34 4.02
C PRO A 741 -12.72 24.33 2.50
N VAL A 742 -13.97 24.23 2.06
CA VAL A 742 -14.37 24.51 0.67
C VAL A 742 -15.48 25.55 0.63
N THR A 743 -15.67 26.20 -0.52
CA THR A 743 -16.82 27.09 -0.70
C THR A 743 -18.13 26.30 -0.50
N PRO A 744 -19.05 26.69 0.40
CA PRO A 744 -20.19 25.86 0.73
C PRO A 744 -21.13 25.57 -0.46
N SER A 745 -21.28 24.31 -0.86
CA SER A 745 -21.98 23.93 -2.09
C SER A 745 -22.94 22.75 -1.94
N ARG A 746 -24.02 22.74 -2.72
CA ARG A 746 -25.06 21.71 -2.67
C ARG A 746 -24.72 20.50 -3.54
N LEU A 747 -24.50 19.35 -2.92
CA LEU A 747 -24.16 18.09 -3.59
C LEU A 747 -25.35 17.15 -3.79
N LEU A 748 -26.40 17.30 -2.97
CA LEU A 748 -27.66 16.53 -3.04
C LEU A 748 -28.86 17.47 -2.86
N GLU A 749 -29.82 17.40 -3.78
CA GLU A 749 -31.08 18.14 -3.70
C GLU A 749 -32.23 17.27 -4.23
N THR A 750 -32.89 16.54 -3.34
CA THR A 750 -34.03 15.67 -3.71
C THR A 750 -35.25 16.46 -4.24
N ARG A 751 -35.39 17.74 -3.85
CA ARG A 751 -36.63 18.51 -4.07
C ARG A 751 -36.73 18.99 -5.52
N ASN A 752 -37.96 19.13 -5.99
CA ASN A 752 -38.28 19.55 -7.37
C ASN A 752 -38.80 20.99 -7.42
N GLY A 753 -37.88 21.96 -7.40
CA GLY A 753 -38.17 23.39 -7.49
C GLY A 753 -37.36 24.11 -8.57
N PRO A 754 -37.73 25.36 -8.94
CA PRO A 754 -36.97 26.14 -9.91
C PRO A 754 -35.62 26.64 -9.37
N ASP A 755 -35.53 26.83 -8.06
CA ASP A 755 -34.37 27.34 -7.32
C ASP A 755 -33.72 26.25 -6.44
N ASP A 756 -34.26 25.03 -6.44
CA ASP A 756 -33.71 23.87 -5.74
C ASP A 756 -32.71 23.17 -6.68
N LYS A 757 -31.41 23.36 -6.44
CA LYS A 757 -30.31 22.98 -7.35
C LYS A 757 -29.08 22.46 -6.62
N THR A 758 -28.43 21.45 -7.19
CA THR A 758 -27.04 21.08 -6.89
C THR A 758 -26.06 21.91 -7.73
N VAL A 759 -24.78 21.91 -7.36
CA VAL A 759 -23.72 22.71 -8.01
C VAL A 759 -23.42 22.27 -9.44
N ASP A 760 -23.53 20.96 -9.71
CA ASP A 760 -23.22 20.29 -10.97
C ASP A 760 -24.46 19.76 -11.73
N GLY A 761 -25.63 19.74 -11.08
CA GLY A 761 -26.86 19.12 -11.59
C GLY A 761 -26.94 17.62 -11.39
N LEU A 762 -25.94 16.98 -10.76
CA LEU A 762 -26.01 15.60 -10.30
C LEU A 762 -26.87 15.55 -9.03
N PHE A 763 -27.55 14.42 -8.78
CA PHE A 763 -28.43 14.23 -7.61
C PHE A 763 -29.52 15.31 -7.41
N GLU A 764 -29.93 16.01 -8.48
CA GLU A 764 -31.04 16.96 -8.48
C GLU A 764 -32.39 16.26 -8.73
N GLY A 765 -33.42 16.60 -7.95
CA GLY A 765 -34.82 16.32 -8.27
C GLY A 765 -35.24 14.85 -8.21
N SER A 766 -34.49 13.99 -7.52
CA SER A 766 -34.81 12.56 -7.34
C SER A 766 -36.14 12.30 -6.59
N GLY A 767 -36.59 13.25 -5.77
CA GLY A 767 -37.79 13.17 -4.94
C GLY A 767 -37.53 12.56 -3.54
N PRO A 768 -38.54 12.57 -2.66
CA PRO A 768 -38.40 12.10 -1.29
C PRO A 768 -37.88 10.66 -1.19
N LEU A 769 -36.84 10.43 -0.39
CA LEU A 769 -36.43 9.09 0.01
C LEU A 769 -37.55 8.42 0.81
N ALA A 770 -37.67 7.10 0.70
CA ALA A 770 -38.64 6.33 1.47
C ALA A 770 -38.07 5.96 2.85
N GLY A 771 -38.91 5.97 3.89
CA GLY A 771 -38.52 5.45 5.20
C GLY A 771 -38.10 3.99 5.12
N GLY A 772 -36.90 3.68 5.62
CA GLY A 772 -36.26 2.37 5.48
C GLY A 772 -35.39 2.22 4.22
N SER A 773 -34.99 3.32 3.57
CA SER A 773 -34.05 3.32 2.44
C SER A 773 -32.90 4.30 2.65
N GLU A 774 -31.87 4.16 1.82
CA GLU A 774 -30.67 5.00 1.80
C GLU A 774 -30.39 5.53 0.39
N ILE A 775 -29.58 6.59 0.31
CA ILE A 775 -28.98 7.08 -0.92
C ILE A 775 -27.46 7.11 -0.77
N GLU A 776 -26.78 6.56 -1.76
CA GLU A 776 -25.34 6.71 -1.96
C GLU A 776 -25.08 8.06 -2.64
N LEU A 777 -24.21 8.87 -2.04
CA LEU A 777 -23.82 10.18 -2.52
C LEU A 777 -22.31 10.18 -2.78
N LEU A 778 -21.91 10.31 -4.06
CA LEU A 778 -20.53 10.62 -4.41
C LEU A 778 -20.18 12.04 -3.91
N VAL A 779 -19.07 12.17 -3.20
CA VAL A 779 -18.58 13.45 -2.66
C VAL A 779 -17.16 13.75 -3.15
N ALA A 780 -16.30 12.74 -3.23
CA ALA A 780 -14.98 12.85 -3.84
C ALA A 780 -15.05 13.36 -5.29
N GLY A 781 -14.04 14.13 -5.70
CA GLY A 781 -13.95 14.74 -7.03
C GLY A 781 -14.99 15.83 -7.30
N ARG A 782 -15.79 16.26 -6.31
CA ARG A 782 -16.86 17.26 -6.48
C ARG A 782 -16.58 18.51 -5.67
N ASP A 783 -16.62 19.66 -6.36
CA ASP A 783 -16.57 21.02 -5.81
C ASP A 783 -15.47 21.28 -4.75
N GLY A 784 -14.24 20.86 -5.07
CA GLY A 784 -13.06 21.11 -4.24
C GLY A 784 -12.72 19.99 -3.24
N VAL A 785 -13.49 18.91 -3.18
CA VAL A 785 -13.09 17.68 -2.46
C VAL A 785 -12.25 16.81 -3.41
N PRO A 786 -10.98 16.48 -3.08
CA PRO A 786 -10.15 15.59 -3.90
C PRO A 786 -10.61 14.13 -3.81
N PHE A 787 -10.04 13.24 -4.62
CA PHE A 787 -10.31 11.80 -4.51
C PHE A 787 -9.62 11.16 -3.29
N THR A 788 -8.47 11.71 -2.88
CA THR A 788 -7.67 11.32 -1.71
C THR A 788 -8.23 11.83 -0.35
N ALA A 789 -9.47 12.31 -0.29
CA ALA A 789 -10.08 12.77 0.95
C ALA A 789 -10.56 11.61 1.82
N GLU A 790 -10.03 11.47 3.05
CA GLU A 790 -10.50 10.44 4.00
C GLU A 790 -11.91 10.70 4.52
N ALA A 791 -12.27 11.98 4.70
CA ALA A 791 -13.54 12.37 5.30
C ALA A 791 -14.02 13.75 4.84
N VAL A 792 -15.30 14.02 5.04
CA VAL A 792 -15.97 15.25 4.60
C VAL A 792 -16.88 15.82 5.67
N MET A 793 -16.96 17.14 5.75
CA MET A 793 -17.94 17.86 6.57
C MET A 793 -19.10 18.31 5.69
N LEU A 794 -20.27 17.71 5.95
CA LEU A 794 -21.54 17.98 5.28
C LEU A 794 -22.52 18.65 6.24
N ASN A 795 -23.36 19.56 5.78
CA ASN A 795 -24.63 19.86 6.45
C ASN A 795 -25.75 19.04 5.79
N VAL A 796 -26.37 18.12 6.54
CA VAL A 796 -27.42 17.23 6.04
C VAL A 796 -28.77 17.65 6.62
N GLY A 797 -29.76 17.87 5.75
CA GLY A 797 -31.06 18.44 6.11
C GLY A 797 -32.26 17.56 5.77
N ALA A 798 -33.19 17.43 6.72
CA ALA A 798 -34.48 16.76 6.57
C ALA A 798 -35.58 17.81 6.30
N VAL A 799 -36.32 17.64 5.21
CA VAL A 799 -37.36 18.60 4.77
C VAL A 799 -38.75 17.96 4.80
N LEU A 800 -39.55 18.38 5.76
CA LEU A 800 -40.96 17.99 5.98
C LEU A 800 -41.20 16.47 6.03
N PRO A 801 -40.46 15.71 6.88
CA PRO A 801 -40.57 14.26 6.98
C PRO A 801 -42.00 13.82 7.33
N ALA A 802 -42.44 12.69 6.76
CA ALA A 802 -43.82 12.21 6.86
C ALA A 802 -44.19 11.65 8.25
N ASP A 803 -43.21 11.13 8.98
CA ASP A 803 -43.30 10.54 10.32
C ASP A 803 -42.05 10.94 11.12
N ASN A 804 -42.06 10.75 12.44
CA ASN A 804 -40.88 10.99 13.29
C ASN A 804 -39.76 10.01 12.94
N GLY A 805 -38.51 10.45 12.98
CA GLY A 805 -37.38 9.62 12.60
C GLY A 805 -36.01 10.28 12.76
N PHE A 806 -35.07 9.76 11.98
CA PHE A 806 -33.67 10.14 11.97
C PHE A 806 -32.99 9.78 10.64
N PHE A 807 -31.85 10.42 10.38
CA PHE A 807 -30.85 9.97 9.41
C PHE A 807 -29.68 9.28 10.10
N THR A 808 -29.02 8.37 9.38
CA THR A 808 -27.68 7.86 9.71
C THR A 808 -26.80 8.07 8.47
N VAL A 809 -25.65 8.69 8.67
CA VAL A 809 -24.68 9.06 7.64
C VAL A 809 -23.36 8.34 7.95
N TYR A 810 -22.83 7.59 6.99
CA TYR A 810 -21.72 6.65 7.17
C TYR A 810 -21.00 6.41 5.83
N PRO A 811 -19.73 5.96 5.83
CA PRO A 811 -19.06 5.53 4.59
C PRO A 811 -19.84 4.40 3.91
N CYS A 812 -20.01 4.46 2.58
CA CYS A 812 -20.60 3.35 1.85
C CYS A 812 -19.67 2.13 1.85
N GLY A 813 -20.23 0.93 1.86
CA GLY A 813 -19.51 -0.34 2.00
C GLY A 813 -19.41 -0.86 3.44
N GLU A 814 -19.45 0.02 4.44
CA GLU A 814 -19.52 -0.39 5.86
C GLU A 814 -20.96 -0.76 6.31
N ASP A 815 -21.06 -1.62 7.31
CA ASP A 815 -22.32 -1.99 7.97
C ASP A 815 -22.93 -0.77 8.69
N ARG A 816 -24.22 -0.47 8.45
CA ARG A 816 -24.82 0.79 8.95
C ARG A 816 -24.84 0.85 10.50
N PRO A 817 -24.21 1.86 11.12
CA PRO A 817 -24.13 1.97 12.58
C PRO A 817 -25.47 2.29 13.25
N LEU A 818 -25.54 2.09 14.57
CA LEU A 818 -26.68 2.47 15.43
C LEU A 818 -26.74 3.99 15.72
N ALA A 819 -25.67 4.72 15.41
CA ALA A 819 -25.61 6.17 15.55
C ALA A 819 -26.62 6.88 14.65
N SER A 820 -27.05 8.07 15.08
CA SER A 820 -27.93 8.94 14.28
C SER A 820 -27.29 10.30 14.07
N SER A 821 -27.37 10.82 12.84
CA SER A 821 -26.71 12.06 12.42
C SER A 821 -27.67 13.25 12.45
N VAL A 822 -28.96 13.04 12.18
CA VAL A 822 -30.03 14.06 12.29
C VAL A 822 -31.24 13.40 12.93
N ASN A 823 -31.95 14.07 13.85
CA ASN A 823 -33.18 13.57 14.46
C ASN A 823 -34.33 14.57 14.23
N TYR A 824 -35.56 14.10 13.99
CA TYR A 824 -36.69 14.95 13.59
C TYR A 824 -38.08 14.41 13.97
N PHE A 825 -39.05 15.31 14.13
CA PHE A 825 -40.49 15.03 14.16
C PHE A 825 -41.13 15.15 12.77
N ALA A 826 -42.30 14.54 12.60
CA ALA A 826 -43.11 14.63 11.39
C ALA A 826 -43.49 16.10 11.05
N GLY A 827 -43.00 16.59 9.91
CA GLY A 827 -43.25 17.95 9.40
C GLY A 827 -42.20 19.01 9.77
N ASP A 828 -41.09 18.63 10.38
CA ASP A 828 -39.97 19.53 10.72
C ASP A 828 -39.20 20.04 9.48
N LEU A 829 -38.33 21.03 9.69
CA LEU A 829 -37.36 21.51 8.70
C LEU A 829 -36.03 21.78 9.42
N VAL A 830 -35.19 20.75 9.52
CA VAL A 830 -34.01 20.72 10.41
C VAL A 830 -32.78 20.18 9.68
N SER A 831 -31.59 20.61 10.07
CA SER A 831 -30.32 20.13 9.55
C SER A 831 -29.29 19.96 10.67
N ASN A 832 -28.28 19.12 10.44
CA ASN A 832 -27.11 19.00 11.32
C ASN A 832 -25.82 18.95 10.50
N GLY A 833 -24.76 19.55 11.03
CA GLY A 833 -23.40 19.32 10.58
C GLY A 833 -22.97 17.89 10.90
N VAL A 834 -22.34 17.22 9.94
CA VAL A 834 -21.91 15.82 10.02
C VAL A 834 -20.50 15.76 9.46
N LEU A 835 -19.55 15.23 10.25
CA LEU A 835 -18.29 14.74 9.71
C LEU A 835 -18.48 13.25 9.41
N ALA A 836 -18.27 12.86 8.16
CA ALA A 836 -18.43 11.49 7.69
C ALA A 836 -17.16 11.03 6.97
N LYS A 837 -16.66 9.84 7.32
CA LYS A 837 -15.63 9.12 6.56
C LYS A 837 -16.18 8.80 5.15
N LEU A 838 -15.34 8.86 4.12
CA LEU A 838 -15.67 8.36 2.78
C LEU A 838 -15.48 6.84 2.72
N GLY A 839 -16.34 6.15 1.96
CA GLY A 839 -16.06 4.79 1.50
C GLY A 839 -15.00 4.80 0.39
N VAL A 840 -14.47 3.63 0.03
CA VAL A 840 -13.36 3.50 -0.96
C VAL A 840 -13.62 4.16 -2.31
N ALA A 841 -14.88 4.25 -2.74
CA ALA A 841 -15.29 4.94 -3.97
C ALA A 841 -15.53 6.46 -3.79
N GLY A 842 -15.08 7.06 -2.68
CA GLY A 842 -15.29 8.47 -2.38
C GLY A 842 -16.74 8.84 -2.02
N THR A 843 -17.53 7.85 -1.56
CA THR A 843 -18.98 7.93 -1.37
C THR A 843 -19.41 7.93 0.10
N VAL A 844 -20.51 8.63 0.40
CA VAL A 844 -21.18 8.65 1.70
C VAL A 844 -22.61 8.15 1.55
N CYS A 845 -23.01 7.24 2.43
CA CYS A 845 -24.34 6.64 2.45
C CYS A 845 -25.23 7.36 3.48
N ILE A 846 -26.39 7.84 3.03
CA ILE A 846 -27.37 8.56 3.85
C ILE A 846 -28.65 7.73 3.95
N TYR A 847 -28.80 7.03 5.08
CA TYR A 847 -30.00 6.28 5.44
C TYR A 847 -31.09 7.18 6.05
N THR A 848 -32.36 6.92 5.75
CA THR A 848 -33.50 7.54 6.44
C THR A 848 -34.50 6.51 6.98
N SER A 849 -34.94 6.72 8.23
CA SER A 849 -35.97 5.89 8.87
C SER A 849 -37.41 6.30 8.52
N ALA A 850 -37.65 7.55 8.11
CA ALA A 850 -38.94 8.04 7.64
C ALA A 850 -38.88 8.61 6.20
N THR A 851 -40.02 8.69 5.53
CA THR A 851 -40.09 9.26 4.18
C THR A 851 -39.93 10.78 4.23
N THR A 852 -38.93 11.33 3.54
CA THR A 852 -38.60 12.77 3.57
C THR A 852 -37.84 13.20 2.34
N ASP A 853 -37.95 14.48 1.98
CA ASP A 853 -36.93 15.12 1.14
C ASP A 853 -35.63 15.29 1.98
N VAL A 854 -34.49 15.11 1.32
CA VAL A 854 -33.12 15.22 1.85
C VAL A 854 -32.36 16.29 1.05
N ILE A 855 -31.55 17.09 1.76
CA ILE A 855 -30.52 17.95 1.18
C ILE A 855 -29.16 17.65 1.82
N ALA A 856 -28.06 17.79 1.06
CA ALA A 856 -26.71 17.79 1.62
C ALA A 856 -25.85 18.88 0.95
N ASP A 857 -25.28 19.75 1.78
CA ASP A 857 -24.31 20.78 1.40
C ASP A 857 -22.92 20.40 1.95
N VAL A 858 -21.84 20.54 1.18
CA VAL A 858 -20.44 20.32 1.64
C VAL A 858 -19.85 21.62 2.19
N ASN A 859 -18.97 21.51 3.20
CA ASN A 859 -18.31 22.66 3.85
C ASN A 859 -16.78 22.51 4.03
N ALA A 860 -16.26 21.30 4.15
CA ALA A 860 -14.82 21.02 4.26
C ALA A 860 -14.51 19.55 3.93
N PHE A 861 -13.25 19.22 3.71
CA PHE A 861 -12.73 17.85 3.68
C PHE A 861 -11.54 17.68 4.64
N VAL A 862 -11.29 16.43 5.05
CA VAL A 862 -10.08 16.01 5.75
C VAL A 862 -9.20 15.33 4.69
N PRO A 863 -8.00 15.87 4.36
CA PRO A 863 -7.04 15.19 3.49
C PRO A 863 -6.56 13.89 4.15
N ALA A 864 -5.96 13.00 3.37
CA ALA A 864 -5.33 11.80 3.92
C ALA A 864 -4.25 12.15 4.97
N GLY A 865 -4.19 11.39 6.06
CA GLY A 865 -3.39 11.70 7.26
C GLY A 865 -3.87 12.91 8.07
N GLY A 866 -4.99 13.53 7.70
CA GLY A 866 -5.49 14.78 8.30
C GLY A 866 -6.21 14.63 9.65
N SER A 867 -6.54 15.77 10.25
CA SER A 867 -7.27 15.87 11.52
C SER A 867 -8.63 16.59 11.35
N PRO A 868 -9.69 16.21 12.09
CA PRO A 868 -9.75 15.09 13.02
C PRO A 868 -10.01 13.78 12.27
N THR A 869 -9.29 12.73 12.64
CA THR A 869 -9.44 11.37 12.11
C THR A 869 -10.88 10.89 12.28
N ALA A 870 -11.52 10.50 11.17
CA ALA A 870 -12.90 10.06 11.17
C ALA A 870 -13.05 8.63 11.72
N LEU A 871 -14.13 8.39 12.46
CA LEU A 871 -14.43 7.12 13.12
C LEU A 871 -15.78 6.59 12.62
N THR A 872 -15.92 5.25 12.50
CA THR A 872 -17.23 4.62 12.28
C THR A 872 -18.18 5.02 13.43
N PRO A 873 -19.31 5.71 13.17
CA PRO A 873 -20.08 6.38 14.22
C PRO A 873 -20.59 5.49 15.37
N ALA A 874 -20.22 5.81 16.61
CA ALA A 874 -20.44 4.93 17.78
C ALA A 874 -21.16 5.63 18.96
N ARG A 875 -22.21 5.00 19.52
CA ARG A 875 -22.98 5.56 20.66
C ARG A 875 -22.24 5.37 21.98
N LEU A 876 -21.88 6.48 22.63
CA LEU A 876 -21.14 6.53 23.90
C LEU A 876 -22.02 6.80 25.14
N LEU A 877 -23.22 7.37 24.96
CA LEU A 877 -24.17 7.72 26.02
C LEU A 877 -25.60 7.49 25.52
N GLU A 878 -26.42 6.82 26.33
CA GLU A 878 -27.85 6.65 26.09
C GLU A 878 -28.64 6.61 27.40
N THR A 879 -29.32 7.70 27.78
CA THR A 879 -30.05 7.73 29.06
C THR A 879 -31.44 7.09 28.99
N ARG A 880 -31.96 6.79 27.79
CA ARG A 880 -33.29 6.22 27.58
C ARG A 880 -33.31 4.72 27.92
N THR A 881 -34.48 4.09 27.82
CA THR A 881 -34.63 2.64 28.09
C THR A 881 -35.61 2.02 27.11
N GLY A 882 -35.06 1.30 26.13
CA GLY A 882 -35.76 0.60 25.07
C GLY A 882 -35.00 -0.68 24.69
N PRO A 883 -35.56 -1.51 23.79
CA PRO A 883 -34.88 -2.71 23.29
C PRO A 883 -33.83 -2.40 22.21
N ASP A 884 -33.77 -1.16 21.73
CA ASP A 884 -32.87 -0.66 20.68
C ASP A 884 -32.08 0.58 21.16
N ASP A 885 -32.11 0.88 22.47
CA ASP A 885 -31.48 2.04 23.12
C ASP A 885 -30.17 1.59 23.83
N GLU A 886 -29.22 1.05 23.07
CA GLU A 886 -27.95 0.48 23.57
C GLU A 886 -26.73 1.37 23.20
N THR A 887 -25.60 1.15 23.88
CA THR A 887 -24.30 1.82 23.62
C THR A 887 -23.26 0.82 23.10
N VAL A 888 -22.18 1.31 22.47
CA VAL A 888 -21.16 0.47 21.82
C VAL A 888 -20.45 -0.53 22.76
N ASP A 889 -20.47 -0.28 24.08
CA ASP A 889 -19.76 -1.05 25.09
C ASP A 889 -20.61 -1.41 26.35
N GLY A 890 -21.91 -1.13 26.32
CA GLY A 890 -22.80 -1.32 27.47
C GLY A 890 -22.58 -0.33 28.63
N LEU A 891 -21.79 0.73 28.44
CA LEU A 891 -21.53 1.76 29.46
C LEU A 891 -22.37 3.01 29.21
N PHE A 892 -22.89 3.59 30.31
CA PHE A 892 -23.79 4.75 30.32
C PHE A 892 -25.20 4.53 29.74
N GLU A 893 -25.58 3.28 29.42
CA GLU A 893 -26.96 2.89 29.09
C GLU A 893 -27.93 3.09 30.26
N GLY A 894 -29.19 3.39 29.94
CA GLY A 894 -30.31 3.28 30.87
C GLY A 894 -30.21 4.15 32.12
N ALA A 895 -29.32 5.15 32.12
CA ALA A 895 -29.02 6.00 33.26
C ALA A 895 -30.25 6.79 33.76
N GLY A 896 -31.23 6.99 32.87
CA GLY A 896 -32.45 7.75 33.11
C GLY A 896 -32.25 9.25 32.92
N ARG A 897 -33.34 9.88 32.47
CA ARG A 897 -33.53 11.31 32.27
C ARG A 897 -32.76 12.21 33.24
N VAL A 898 -31.89 13.04 32.68
CA VAL A 898 -30.98 13.93 33.41
C VAL A 898 -31.74 15.12 33.97
N ALA A 899 -31.46 15.48 35.23
CA ALA A 899 -32.15 16.55 35.93
C ALA A 899 -31.71 17.95 35.47
N ALA A 900 -32.66 18.89 35.46
CA ALA A 900 -32.40 20.30 35.17
C ALA A 900 -31.31 20.89 36.09
N ASP A 901 -30.44 21.73 35.51
CA ASP A 901 -29.29 22.34 36.18
C ASP A 901 -28.24 21.35 36.72
N THR A 902 -28.05 20.20 36.06
CA THR A 902 -27.00 19.21 36.39
C THR A 902 -26.05 18.93 35.22
N THR A 903 -24.95 18.23 35.49
CA THR A 903 -23.90 17.85 34.54
C THR A 903 -23.64 16.34 34.60
N VAL A 904 -23.46 15.72 33.44
CA VAL A 904 -22.98 14.34 33.27
C VAL A 904 -21.48 14.39 32.93
N GLU A 905 -20.67 13.60 33.62
CA GLU A 905 -19.29 13.28 33.21
C GLU A 905 -19.34 12.08 32.26
N LEU A 906 -18.88 12.24 31.02
CA LEU A 906 -18.82 11.18 30.01
C LEU A 906 -17.35 10.85 29.69
N GLN A 907 -16.94 9.60 29.89
CA GLN A 907 -15.66 9.11 29.38
C GLN A 907 -15.77 8.97 27.86
N VAL A 908 -14.80 9.54 27.14
CA VAL A 908 -14.73 9.45 25.67
C VAL A 908 -13.48 8.72 25.19
N THR A 909 -12.31 8.93 25.80
CA THR A 909 -11.09 8.20 25.45
C THR A 909 -11.20 6.72 25.76
N GLY A 910 -10.57 5.88 24.92
CA GLY A 910 -10.61 4.43 25.04
C GLY A 910 -11.98 3.79 24.73
N ARG A 911 -12.88 4.51 24.04
CA ARG A 911 -14.24 4.06 23.70
C ARG A 911 -14.60 4.44 22.26
N GLY A 912 -15.32 3.57 21.55
CA GLY A 912 -15.90 3.89 20.23
C GLY A 912 -14.89 4.39 19.19
N GLY A 913 -13.66 3.86 19.21
CA GLY A 913 -12.57 4.25 18.30
C GLY A 913 -11.70 5.43 18.76
N VAL A 914 -12.07 6.14 19.84
CA VAL A 914 -11.29 7.28 20.35
C VAL A 914 -10.02 6.80 21.08
N PRO A 915 -8.81 7.27 20.68
CA PRO A 915 -7.55 6.97 21.37
C PRO A 915 -7.52 7.35 22.85
N ASP A 916 -6.56 6.79 23.59
CA ASP A 916 -6.30 7.11 25.01
C ASP A 916 -5.67 8.52 25.20
N ASP A 917 -5.05 9.07 24.16
CA ASP A 917 -4.35 10.36 24.17
C ASP A 917 -5.09 11.50 23.45
N ALA A 918 -6.30 11.23 22.94
CA ALA A 918 -7.12 12.19 22.21
C ALA A 918 -7.44 13.44 23.04
N ASP A 919 -7.10 14.62 22.51
CA ASP A 919 -7.37 15.91 23.14
C ASP A 919 -8.68 16.54 22.65
N THR A 920 -9.24 16.04 21.55
CA THR A 920 -10.45 16.58 20.91
C THR A 920 -11.31 15.45 20.33
N VAL A 921 -12.63 15.55 20.50
CA VAL A 921 -13.62 14.59 19.93
C VAL A 921 -14.76 15.33 19.24
N VAL A 922 -15.31 14.72 18.19
CA VAL A 922 -16.50 15.20 17.47
C VAL A 922 -17.69 14.30 17.84
N LEU A 923 -18.64 14.88 18.57
CA LEU A 923 -19.82 14.20 19.11
C LEU A 923 -21.10 14.77 18.48
N ASN A 924 -21.98 13.93 17.93
CA ASN A 924 -23.37 14.34 17.76
C ASN A 924 -24.10 14.21 19.10
N LEU A 925 -24.58 15.33 19.64
CA LEU A 925 -25.19 15.40 20.96
C LEU A 925 -26.71 15.62 20.85
N GLY A 926 -27.50 14.66 21.33
CA GLY A 926 -28.96 14.70 21.32
C GLY A 926 -29.57 15.14 22.66
N SER A 927 -30.63 15.96 22.58
CA SER A 927 -31.57 16.25 23.66
C SER A 927 -32.94 15.71 23.28
N VAL A 928 -33.48 14.81 24.10
CA VAL A 928 -34.73 14.09 23.81
C VAL A 928 -35.83 14.49 24.80
N LEU A 929 -36.97 14.91 24.23
CA LEU A 929 -38.23 15.24 24.90
C LEU A 929 -38.04 16.13 26.13
N ALA A 930 -37.32 17.25 25.99
CA ALA A 930 -36.96 18.14 27.10
C ALA A 930 -38.17 18.67 27.90
N GLY A 931 -38.02 18.86 29.20
CA GLY A 931 -39.14 19.19 30.11
C GLY A 931 -39.59 20.66 30.08
N ASP A 932 -38.72 21.56 29.62
CA ASP A 932 -38.94 22.99 29.40
C ASP A 932 -37.89 23.47 28.38
N ALA A 933 -37.99 24.70 27.88
CA ALA A 933 -37.00 25.27 26.98
C ALA A 933 -35.62 25.42 27.67
N GLY A 934 -34.54 25.15 26.92
CA GLY A 934 -33.20 25.07 27.50
C GLY A 934 -32.08 24.93 26.46
N PHE A 935 -30.96 24.42 26.95
CA PHE A 935 -29.77 24.15 26.16
C PHE A 935 -28.89 23.09 26.83
N LEU A 936 -27.99 22.50 26.03
CA LEU A 936 -26.84 21.72 26.50
C LEU A 936 -25.54 22.53 26.35
N THR A 937 -24.57 22.29 27.21
CA THR A 937 -23.19 22.80 27.10
C THR A 937 -22.20 21.66 27.33
N VAL A 938 -21.28 21.45 26.39
CA VAL A 938 -20.15 20.51 26.52
C VAL A 938 -18.88 21.32 26.84
N HIS A 939 -18.00 20.78 27.69
CA HIS A 939 -16.68 21.33 27.97
C HIS A 939 -15.73 20.26 28.56
N PRO A 940 -14.41 20.49 28.58
CA PRO A 940 -13.47 19.65 29.35
C PRO A 940 -13.88 19.61 30.83
N CYS A 941 -13.88 18.43 31.47
CA CYS A 941 -14.37 18.29 32.85
C CYS A 941 -13.50 18.96 33.92
N ASP A 942 -12.23 19.24 33.60
CA ASP A 942 -11.28 20.00 34.42
C ASP A 942 -11.39 21.53 34.21
N GLU A 943 -12.01 21.98 33.11
CA GLU A 943 -12.31 23.40 32.86
C GLU A 943 -13.65 23.84 33.47
N LYS A 944 -13.78 25.15 33.72
CA LYS A 944 -15.01 25.74 34.24
C LYS A 944 -16.00 25.98 33.10
N ARG A 945 -17.19 25.35 33.16
CA ARG A 945 -18.28 25.50 32.19
C ARG A 945 -18.41 26.93 31.62
N PRO A 946 -18.41 27.09 30.26
CA PRO A 946 -18.56 28.38 29.59
C PRO A 946 -20.01 28.92 29.65
N LEU A 947 -20.25 30.03 28.95
CA LEU A 947 -21.58 30.59 28.70
C LEU A 947 -22.20 30.13 27.37
N ALA A 948 -21.40 29.48 26.51
CA ALA A 948 -21.86 28.96 25.23
C ALA A 948 -22.88 27.82 25.39
N SER A 949 -23.72 27.65 24.37
CA SER A 949 -24.66 26.54 24.21
C SER A 949 -24.32 25.76 22.95
N ASN A 950 -24.33 24.43 23.02
CA ASN A 950 -24.04 23.54 21.89
C ASN A 950 -25.31 22.98 21.26
N VAL A 951 -26.34 22.67 22.05
CA VAL A 951 -27.66 22.26 21.57
C VAL A 951 -28.69 23.18 22.21
N ASN A 952 -29.64 23.72 21.45
CA ASN A 952 -30.65 24.66 21.91
C ASN A 952 -32.05 24.12 21.56
N TYR A 953 -33.01 24.20 22.50
CA TYR A 953 -34.31 23.51 22.36
C TYR A 953 -35.46 24.16 23.13
N LEU A 954 -36.70 23.87 22.72
CA LEU A 954 -37.94 24.11 23.46
C LEU A 954 -38.37 22.86 24.25
N GLY A 955 -39.46 22.99 25.02
CA GLY A 955 -40.02 21.88 25.79
C GLY A 955 -40.82 20.91 24.91
N ALA A 956 -40.53 19.62 25.06
CA ALA A 956 -40.97 18.46 24.27
C ALA A 956 -40.29 18.24 22.91
N ASP A 957 -39.26 19.02 22.60
CA ASP A 957 -38.47 18.87 21.37
C ASP A 957 -37.61 17.59 21.37
N ILE A 958 -37.18 17.15 20.18
CA ILE A 958 -36.11 16.19 19.95
C ILE A 958 -35.18 16.87 18.96
N VAL A 959 -33.97 17.19 19.38
CA VAL A 959 -32.96 17.84 18.54
C VAL A 959 -31.58 17.27 18.85
N SER A 960 -30.72 17.28 17.84
CA SER A 960 -29.29 17.00 17.98
C SER A 960 -28.48 18.07 17.28
N ASN A 961 -27.21 18.22 17.68
CA ASN A 961 -26.24 19.06 17.01
C ASN A 961 -24.86 18.44 17.14
N SER A 962 -24.03 18.54 16.10
CA SER A 962 -22.62 18.19 16.18
C SER A 962 -21.86 19.15 17.10
N VAL A 963 -20.91 18.59 17.85
CA VAL A 963 -20.11 19.29 18.84
C VAL A 963 -18.68 18.80 18.75
N ILE A 964 -17.79 19.64 18.24
CA ILE A 964 -16.36 19.46 18.45
C ILE A 964 -16.06 19.93 19.89
N ALA A 965 -15.54 19.02 20.70
CA ALA A 965 -15.32 19.21 22.12
C ALA A 965 -13.90 18.78 22.50
N LYS A 966 -13.14 19.72 23.05
CA LYS A 966 -11.90 19.44 23.75
C LYS A 966 -12.15 18.51 24.95
N VAL A 967 -11.28 17.53 25.11
CA VAL A 967 -11.27 16.52 26.17
C VAL A 967 -10.49 17.06 27.39
N GLY A 968 -10.96 16.74 28.60
CA GLY A 968 -10.23 17.06 29.83
C GLY A 968 -9.07 16.10 30.09
N GLY A 969 -8.11 16.49 30.93
CA GLY A 969 -6.92 15.67 31.24
C GLY A 969 -7.17 14.34 31.98
N ASP A 970 -8.43 13.92 32.12
CA ASP A 970 -8.88 12.61 32.60
C ASP A 970 -9.67 11.80 31.53
N GLY A 971 -9.62 12.23 30.26
CA GLY A 971 -10.24 11.53 29.13
C GLY A 971 -11.75 11.75 28.99
N LYS A 972 -12.29 12.81 29.62
CA LYS A 972 -13.72 13.09 29.70
C LYS A 972 -14.17 14.39 29.09
N VAL A 973 -15.44 14.42 28.68
CA VAL A 973 -16.22 15.65 28.44
C VAL A 973 -17.35 15.76 29.45
N CYS A 974 -17.71 16.99 29.81
CA CYS A 974 -18.74 17.32 30.79
C CYS A 974 -19.96 17.96 30.09
N ILE A 975 -21.09 17.26 30.11
CA ILE A 975 -22.33 17.66 29.44
C ILE A 975 -23.29 18.23 30.48
N TYR A 976 -23.43 19.57 30.53
CA TYR A 976 -24.44 20.25 31.33
C TYR A 976 -25.77 20.35 30.58
N THR A 977 -26.90 20.15 31.28
CA THR A 977 -28.24 20.45 30.76
C THR A 977 -28.95 21.53 31.56
N LYS A 978 -29.61 22.46 30.86
CA LYS A 978 -30.41 23.51 31.50
C LYS A 978 -31.79 23.02 31.96
N ALA A 979 -32.40 22.07 31.25
CA ALA A 979 -33.72 21.51 31.56
C ALA A 979 -33.66 19.98 31.78
N GLU A 980 -34.74 19.40 32.29
CA GLU A 980 -34.81 17.94 32.52
C GLU A 980 -35.06 17.23 31.17
N THR A 981 -34.12 16.41 30.70
CA THR A 981 -34.15 15.80 29.35
C THR A 981 -33.38 14.48 29.34
N ASP A 982 -33.69 13.61 28.38
CA ASP A 982 -32.89 12.44 28.09
C ASP A 982 -31.76 12.81 27.11
N LEU A 983 -30.57 12.23 27.27
CA LEU A 983 -29.37 12.57 26.50
C LEU A 983 -28.88 11.38 25.67
N ILE A 984 -28.40 11.68 24.46
CA ILE A 984 -27.69 10.75 23.57
C ILE A 984 -26.37 11.43 23.19
N ALA A 985 -25.26 10.68 23.12
CA ALA A 985 -24.03 11.17 22.48
C ALA A 985 -23.40 10.07 21.62
N ASP A 986 -23.26 10.36 20.33
CA ASP A 986 -22.64 9.49 19.32
C ASP A 986 -21.30 10.13 18.88
N VAL A 987 -20.18 9.41 18.96
CA VAL A 987 -18.87 9.90 18.49
C VAL A 987 -18.67 9.60 17.00
N THR A 988 -17.97 10.50 16.30
CA THR A 988 -17.82 10.48 14.82
C THR A 988 -16.41 10.82 14.32
N ALA A 989 -15.58 11.52 15.10
CA ALA A 989 -14.18 11.78 14.79
C ALA A 989 -13.39 12.16 16.05
N THR A 990 -12.05 12.19 15.94
CA THR A 990 -11.14 12.48 17.06
C THR A 990 -9.85 13.15 16.58
N SER A 991 -9.19 13.92 17.45
CA SER A 991 -7.80 14.35 17.25
C SER A 991 -6.98 14.04 18.49
N SER A 992 -5.74 13.61 18.27
CA SER A 992 -4.67 13.51 19.26
C SER A 992 -3.61 14.59 18.99
N PRO A 993 -2.85 15.04 20.00
CA PRO A 993 -1.81 16.05 19.81
C PRO A 993 -0.67 15.48 18.95
N PRO A 994 -0.02 16.28 18.09
CA PRO A 994 0.99 15.79 17.15
C PRO A 994 2.18 15.18 17.90
N VAL A 995 2.51 13.94 17.55
CA VAL A 995 3.68 13.23 18.09
C VAL A 995 4.94 13.96 17.59
N PRO A 996 5.81 14.46 18.47
CA PRO A 996 7.01 15.16 18.02
C PRO A 996 7.96 14.19 17.32
N HIS A 997 8.12 14.35 16.01
CA HIS A 997 9.11 13.65 15.20
C HIS A 997 10.49 13.71 15.86
N ARG A 998 11.25 12.62 15.76
CA ARG A 998 12.67 12.62 16.11
C ARG A 998 13.48 12.85 14.86
N GLU A 999 14.28 13.91 14.90
CA GLU A 999 15.53 14.05 14.12
C GLU A 999 16.50 12.89 14.43
#